data_AF-A0A512J819-F1
#
_entry.id   AF-A0A512J819-F1
#
_cell.length_a   1.000
_cell.length_b   1.000
_cell.length_c   1.000
_cell.angle_alpha   90.00
_cell.angle_beta   90.00
_cell.angle_gamma   90.00
#
_symmetry.space_group_name_H-M   'P 1'
#
loop_
_entity.id
_entity.type
_entity.pdbx_description
1 polymer ?
#
loop_
_entity_poly.entity_id
_entity_poly.type
_entity_poly.pdbx_seq_one_letter_code
_entity_poly.pdbx_strand_id
1 'polypeptide(L)'
;MRAVLLVGLALSVAPCRAASEAEPGRVVPREVLALYDGDLEPTADETRIHRFAELPLNHLGYTIAYRDIRRPLPGAAEIRRYAGVLTWFSTPPAARDAYLAWARSAVRTARRWVILGTTGASFWTDEAAAGDALLGEIGLRHRRRAVDLTLGTQLHSRDPALTAFEGAADAVLPPYEVTDAARPDLEPWLELILPQREGGGRSVAVAVSPRGGYAASGFAMVEDQGLGRARWLIDPFAFFARALRDGPVPVPDVTTLSGRRIYFSHVESEGLNHVVLSKDREQVLVAGLFLDQIVSAFPDLPVTFALTPGDLDSAIGGNETPRALVREIWSHPAVEPSVSSYTRPYAWRFFDSYSRAREEELVAVARPAGRFGLRRLTDLVSTNARTDRYVAKAREYPRNYLLTPFDLAQETRGAWAVADALAPPGKGVRLYQWSGDAQPSEEAIALTRGLSLRNINGGEARFDATYPSVAHLPPLARPVGEQRQVYAVSADDLPVRKAWRPAVAALKGLRTTLAATETPRRLKGFNLHYRLATVGNPEALSEIEDYLREAQGSALIPIRTGEYAALADDFPRVEIAVSGPRSWEVRRRGSIQTLRFDDADAIEADLAASEGVIGQSRHGGSLYLALDSGVEKVRVVLRGEGAAARPVGLSESRWRVSGLSRGDGGWRFEASGFGPGEFRWADVPPGHYTVTARRDEAVLWSGTAEADALGRLAFTVPMVGLEPLRISVEGRLPETGGSDERR
;
A
#
# COMPACT_ATOMS: atom_id res chain seq x y z
N MET A 1 29.69 10.48 47.35
CA MET A 1 30.58 10.83 46.22
C MET A 1 30.60 9.66 45.24
N ARG A 2 29.75 9.71 44.19
CA ARG A 2 29.72 8.71 43.11
C ARG A 2 30.19 9.40 41.84
N ALA A 3 31.24 8.85 41.23
CA ALA A 3 31.83 9.36 40.01
C ALA A 3 30.93 9.03 38.82
N VAL A 4 30.63 10.05 38.02
CA VAL A 4 29.92 9.97 36.74
C VAL A 4 30.95 9.60 35.67
N LEU A 5 30.76 8.45 35.02
CA LEU A 5 31.51 8.06 33.82
C LEU A 5 30.72 8.56 32.60
N LEU A 6 31.27 9.55 31.88
CA LEU A 6 30.79 9.98 30.57
C LEU A 6 31.08 8.88 29.55
N VAL A 7 30.02 8.29 28.99
CA VAL A 7 30.10 7.48 27.76
C VAL A 7 29.99 8.44 26.59
N GLY A 8 31.10 8.65 25.89
CA GLY A 8 31.12 9.41 24.63
C GLY A 8 30.52 8.58 23.51
N LEU A 9 29.38 9.03 22.96
CA LEU A 9 28.87 8.57 21.67
C LEU A 9 29.83 9.08 20.58
N ALA A 10 30.61 8.19 20.00
CA ALA A 10 31.36 8.49 18.78
C ALA A 10 30.39 8.41 17.58
N LEU A 11 29.85 9.57 17.20
CA LEU A 11 29.22 9.78 15.91
C LEU A 11 30.29 9.60 14.82
N SER A 12 30.33 8.43 14.18
CA SER A 12 31.10 8.24 12.96
C SER A 12 30.43 9.01 11.82
N VAL A 13 30.87 10.25 11.61
CA VAL A 13 30.54 11.01 10.41
C VAL A 13 31.20 10.29 9.23
N ALA A 14 30.42 9.51 8.49
CA ALA A 14 30.87 8.96 7.23
C ALA A 14 31.20 10.15 6.29
N PRO A 15 32.36 10.16 5.62
CA PRO A 15 32.66 11.21 4.66
C PRO A 15 31.61 11.15 3.55
N CYS A 16 30.88 12.26 3.40
CA CYS A 16 29.98 12.49 2.29
C CYS A 16 30.77 12.28 1.00
N ARG A 17 30.56 11.14 0.32
CA ARG A 17 31.15 10.89 -0.99
C ARG A 17 30.75 12.04 -1.90
N ALA A 18 31.74 12.63 -2.57
CA ALA A 18 31.51 13.59 -3.64
C ALA A 18 30.43 13.02 -4.57
N ALA A 19 29.27 13.67 -4.59
CA ALA A 19 28.19 13.32 -5.48
C ALA A 19 28.77 13.30 -6.89
N SER A 20 28.64 12.17 -7.60
CA SER A 20 28.72 12.13 -9.05
C SER A 20 28.01 13.37 -9.57
N GLU A 21 28.69 14.24 -10.33
CA GLU A 21 28.10 15.44 -10.91
C GLU A 21 26.76 15.04 -11.53
N ALA A 22 25.68 15.52 -10.91
CA ALA A 22 24.35 15.09 -11.27
C ALA A 22 24.02 15.75 -12.60
N GLU A 23 24.14 15.01 -13.70
CA GLU A 23 23.79 15.51 -15.03
C GLU A 23 22.34 16.00 -15.04
N PRO A 24 22.11 17.31 -15.25
CA PRO A 24 20.77 17.88 -15.29
C PRO A 24 19.92 17.22 -16.38
N GLY A 25 18.68 16.86 -16.05
CA GLY A 25 17.74 16.20 -16.96
C GLY A 25 17.79 14.67 -16.94
N ARG A 26 18.75 14.06 -16.22
CA ARG A 26 18.80 12.59 -16.06
C ARG A 26 17.59 12.09 -15.25
N VAL A 27 16.80 11.20 -15.85
CA VAL A 27 15.68 10.53 -15.16
C VAL A 27 16.24 9.53 -14.15
N VAL A 28 15.70 9.59 -12.92
CA VAL A 28 15.99 8.63 -11.85
C VAL A 28 15.32 7.31 -12.21
N PRO A 29 16.07 6.22 -12.44
CA PRO A 29 15.47 4.93 -12.74
C PRO A 29 14.73 4.40 -11.51
N ARG A 30 13.46 4.01 -11.70
CA ARG A 30 12.59 3.50 -10.61
C ARG A 30 12.16 2.06 -10.80
N GLU A 31 12.38 1.47 -11.96
CA GLU A 31 11.96 0.10 -12.24
C GLU A 31 13.08 -0.90 -11.96
N VAL A 32 12.81 -1.95 -11.20
CA VAL A 32 13.74 -3.04 -10.90
C VAL A 32 13.32 -4.27 -11.72
N LEU A 33 14.26 -4.85 -12.47
CA LEU A 33 14.03 -6.09 -13.19
C LEU A 33 14.10 -7.26 -12.20
N ALA A 34 12.97 -7.89 -11.91
CA ALA A 34 12.87 -9.06 -11.04
C ALA A 34 12.84 -10.34 -11.88
N LEU A 35 13.86 -11.18 -11.69
CA LEU A 35 13.96 -12.47 -12.36
C LEU A 35 13.51 -13.59 -11.44
N TYR A 36 12.65 -14.47 -11.97
CA TYR A 36 12.11 -15.62 -11.25
C TYR A 36 12.08 -16.86 -12.15
N ASP A 37 11.96 -18.04 -11.55
CA ASP A 37 11.83 -19.31 -12.25
C ASP A 37 10.36 -19.74 -12.29
N GLY A 38 9.72 -19.63 -13.46
CA GLY A 38 8.32 -19.96 -13.60
C GLY A 38 8.00 -21.46 -13.52
N ASP A 39 8.98 -22.36 -13.43
CA ASP A 39 8.74 -23.76 -13.07
C ASP A 39 8.44 -23.91 -11.57
N LEU A 40 9.04 -23.06 -10.73
CA LEU A 40 8.86 -23.07 -9.27
C LEU A 40 7.80 -22.07 -8.79
N GLU A 41 7.71 -20.92 -9.46
CA GLU A 41 6.82 -19.82 -9.12
C GLU A 41 6.00 -19.45 -10.36
N PRO A 42 4.86 -20.12 -10.63
CA PRO A 42 4.18 -20.10 -11.93
C PRO A 42 3.77 -18.71 -12.43
N THR A 43 3.39 -17.81 -11.52
CA THR A 43 2.95 -16.45 -11.84
C THR A 43 3.68 -15.41 -11.01
N ALA A 44 3.82 -14.20 -11.55
CA ALA A 44 4.56 -13.10 -10.91
C ALA A 44 4.05 -12.78 -9.50
N ASP A 45 2.75 -12.83 -9.28
CA ASP A 45 2.09 -12.59 -7.99
C ASP A 45 2.31 -13.71 -6.95
N GLU A 46 2.71 -14.90 -7.39
CA GLU A 46 3.03 -16.02 -6.50
C GLU A 46 4.51 -16.01 -6.07
N THR A 47 5.36 -15.21 -6.74
CA THR A 47 6.79 -15.14 -6.46
C THR A 47 7.11 -14.60 -5.06
N ARG A 48 8.19 -15.09 -4.45
CA ARG A 48 8.77 -14.53 -3.22
C ARG A 48 9.11 -13.06 -3.37
N ILE A 49 9.52 -12.64 -4.57
CA ILE A 49 9.81 -11.23 -4.86
C ILE A 49 8.55 -10.38 -4.66
N HIS A 50 7.42 -10.77 -5.25
CA HIS A 50 6.15 -10.07 -5.08
C HIS A 50 5.65 -10.12 -3.64
N ARG A 51 5.67 -11.31 -3.05
CA ARG A 51 5.13 -11.54 -1.70
C ARG A 51 5.89 -10.80 -0.61
N PHE A 52 7.21 -10.61 -0.78
CA PHE A 52 8.06 -10.12 0.31
C PHE A 52 8.90 -8.89 -0.04
N ALA A 53 9.54 -8.84 -1.22
CA ALA A 53 10.45 -7.75 -1.57
C ALA A 53 9.75 -6.52 -2.16
N GLU A 54 8.61 -6.71 -2.84
CA GLU A 54 7.96 -5.63 -3.57
C GLU A 54 7.43 -4.52 -2.64
N LEU A 55 6.88 -4.84 -1.46
CA LEU A 55 6.44 -3.80 -0.51
C LEU A 55 7.61 -2.91 -0.04
N PRO A 56 8.73 -3.44 0.48
CA PRO A 56 9.91 -2.63 0.76
C PRO A 56 10.39 -1.80 -0.43
N LEU A 57 10.38 -2.39 -1.65
CA LEU A 57 10.79 -1.68 -2.86
C LEU A 57 9.81 -0.56 -3.24
N ASN A 58 8.49 -0.78 -3.15
CA ASN A 58 7.47 0.24 -3.35
C ASN A 58 7.60 1.36 -2.31
N HIS A 59 7.84 1.00 -1.03
CA HIS A 59 8.13 1.99 0.01
C HIS A 59 9.34 2.82 -0.37
N LEU A 60 10.37 2.22 -0.98
CA LEU A 60 11.54 2.94 -1.44
C LEU A 60 11.34 3.69 -2.78
N GLY A 61 10.13 3.70 -3.33
CA GLY A 61 9.79 4.39 -4.58
C GLY A 61 10.03 3.56 -5.85
N TYR A 62 10.43 2.29 -5.73
CA TYR A 62 10.67 1.41 -6.86
C TYR A 62 9.41 0.67 -7.33
N THR A 63 9.37 0.36 -8.61
CA THR A 63 8.40 -0.52 -9.28
C THR A 63 9.11 -1.78 -9.77
N ILE A 64 8.36 -2.84 -10.02
CA ILE A 64 8.95 -4.14 -10.41
C ILE A 64 8.50 -4.54 -11.81
N ALA A 65 9.47 -4.93 -12.64
CA ALA A 65 9.26 -5.60 -13.91
C ALA A 65 9.61 -7.07 -13.76
N TYR A 66 8.59 -7.94 -13.71
CA TYR A 66 8.77 -9.38 -13.56
C TYR A 66 9.14 -10.03 -14.88
N ARG A 67 10.14 -10.93 -14.85
CA ARG A 67 10.58 -11.70 -16.02
C ARG A 67 10.94 -13.12 -15.62
N ASP A 68 10.16 -14.07 -16.15
CA ASP A 68 10.49 -15.50 -16.08
C ASP A 68 11.77 -15.77 -16.88
N ILE A 69 12.76 -16.41 -16.26
CA ILE A 69 14.04 -16.74 -16.89
C ILE A 69 13.91 -17.74 -18.05
N ARG A 70 12.79 -18.46 -18.14
CA ARG A 70 12.50 -19.39 -19.24
C ARG A 70 12.00 -18.67 -20.50
N ARG A 71 11.72 -17.36 -20.42
CA ARG A 71 11.32 -16.50 -21.53
C ARG A 71 12.52 -15.65 -22.02
N PRO A 72 12.43 -15.02 -23.21
CA PRO A 72 13.49 -14.15 -23.69
C PRO A 72 13.87 -13.07 -22.67
N LEU A 73 15.17 -13.00 -22.37
CA LEU A 73 15.75 -12.05 -21.42
C LEU A 73 16.15 -10.73 -22.12
N PRO A 74 16.10 -9.59 -21.40
CA PRO A 74 16.27 -8.27 -22.01
C PRO A 74 17.70 -8.03 -22.51
N GLY A 75 17.82 -7.28 -23.59
CA GLY A 75 19.12 -6.88 -24.15
C GLY A 75 19.81 -5.77 -23.34
N ALA A 76 21.09 -5.50 -23.64
CA ALA A 76 21.89 -4.51 -22.90
C ALA A 76 21.29 -3.10 -22.86
N ALA A 77 20.62 -2.66 -23.93
CA ALA A 77 19.99 -1.34 -23.97
C ALA A 77 18.78 -1.22 -23.03
N GLU A 78 18.02 -2.31 -22.87
CA GLU A 78 16.89 -2.38 -21.96
C GLU A 78 17.37 -2.47 -20.51
N ILE A 79 18.39 -3.29 -20.23
CA ILE A 79 18.98 -3.44 -18.89
C ILE A 79 19.42 -2.10 -18.28
N ARG A 80 19.97 -1.18 -19.08
CA ARG A 80 20.42 0.15 -18.61
C ARG A 80 19.31 1.06 -18.10
N ARG A 81 18.05 0.77 -18.43
CA ARG A 81 16.86 1.54 -18.01
C ARG A 81 16.45 1.20 -16.58
N TYR A 82 16.69 -0.02 -16.14
CA TYR A 82 16.36 -0.46 -14.79
C TYR A 82 17.29 0.17 -13.73
N ALA A 83 16.75 0.38 -12.54
CA ALA A 83 17.49 0.79 -11.35
C ALA A 83 18.47 -0.30 -10.90
N GLY A 84 18.07 -1.56 -11.08
CA GLY A 84 18.88 -2.74 -10.81
C GLY A 84 18.18 -4.02 -11.27
N VAL A 85 18.90 -5.13 -11.15
CA VAL A 85 18.37 -6.48 -11.35
C VAL A 85 18.24 -7.15 -9.98
N LEU A 86 17.13 -7.82 -9.73
CA LEU A 86 16.86 -8.60 -8.52
C LEU A 86 16.60 -10.06 -8.90
N THR A 87 17.34 -10.97 -8.27
CA THR A 87 17.11 -12.42 -8.35
C THR A 87 16.81 -12.96 -6.97
N TRP A 88 15.78 -13.81 -6.83
CA TRP A 88 15.50 -14.52 -5.58
C TRP A 88 15.26 -16.00 -5.81
N PHE A 89 16.34 -16.78 -5.94
CA PHE A 89 16.27 -18.22 -6.16
C PHE A 89 16.57 -18.99 -4.87
N SER A 90 15.62 -19.77 -4.37
CA SER A 90 15.83 -20.64 -3.19
C SER A 90 16.84 -21.75 -3.48
N THR A 91 16.82 -22.27 -4.71
CA THR A 91 17.75 -23.26 -5.26
C THR A 91 18.14 -22.86 -6.69
N PRO A 92 19.26 -23.36 -7.25
CA PRO A 92 19.59 -23.13 -8.65
C PRO A 92 18.45 -23.63 -9.57
N PRO A 93 17.91 -22.77 -10.46
CA PRO A 93 16.85 -23.17 -11.39
C PRO A 93 17.25 -24.36 -12.27
N ALA A 94 16.28 -25.20 -12.65
CA ALA A 94 16.55 -26.34 -13.54
C ALA A 94 16.94 -25.85 -14.95
N ALA A 95 16.17 -24.92 -15.52
CA ALA A 95 16.38 -24.34 -16.85
C ALA A 95 17.27 -23.07 -16.80
N ARG A 96 18.49 -23.19 -16.25
CA ARG A 96 19.36 -22.03 -15.94
C ARG A 96 20.36 -21.62 -17.02
N ASP A 97 20.63 -22.43 -18.03
CA ASP A 97 21.73 -22.18 -18.99
C ASP A 97 21.59 -20.83 -19.73
N ALA A 98 20.40 -20.56 -20.26
CA ALA A 98 20.12 -19.30 -20.96
C ALA A 98 20.26 -18.09 -20.02
N TYR A 99 19.77 -18.23 -18.79
CA TYR A 99 19.92 -17.22 -17.74
C TYR A 99 21.39 -16.98 -17.38
N LEU A 100 22.19 -18.03 -17.15
CA LEU A 100 23.59 -17.88 -16.77
C LEU A 100 24.42 -17.27 -17.91
N ALA A 101 24.16 -17.66 -19.16
CA ALA A 101 24.80 -17.06 -20.33
C ALA A 101 24.47 -15.56 -20.44
N TRP A 102 23.20 -15.20 -20.25
CA TRP A 102 22.76 -13.81 -20.22
C TRP A 102 23.36 -13.03 -19.04
N ALA A 103 23.32 -13.60 -17.83
CA ALA A 103 23.73 -12.96 -16.59
C ALA A 103 25.20 -12.54 -16.60
N ARG A 104 26.09 -13.36 -17.19
CA ARG A 104 27.52 -13.05 -17.37
C ARG A 104 27.78 -11.76 -18.14
N SER A 105 26.91 -11.41 -19.08
CA SER A 105 26.99 -10.16 -19.86
C SER A 105 26.20 -9.03 -19.19
N ALA A 106 24.99 -9.35 -18.73
CA ALA A 106 24.07 -8.42 -18.11
C ALA A 106 24.64 -7.75 -16.86
N VAL A 107 25.38 -8.50 -16.03
CA VAL A 107 25.95 -8.00 -14.77
C VAL A 107 26.88 -6.79 -14.97
N ARG A 108 27.62 -6.74 -16.08
CA ARG A 108 28.50 -5.61 -16.43
C ARG A 108 27.72 -4.40 -16.94
N THR A 109 26.52 -4.61 -17.44
CA THR A 109 25.64 -3.57 -18.00
C THR A 109 24.69 -3.00 -16.96
N ALA A 110 24.26 -3.83 -16.00
CA ALA A 110 23.36 -3.46 -14.93
C ALA A 110 23.97 -2.38 -14.03
N ARG A 111 23.14 -1.43 -13.60
CA ARG A 111 23.54 -0.39 -12.64
C ARG A 111 23.83 -0.99 -11.27
N ARG A 112 22.99 -1.92 -10.83
CA ARG A 112 23.04 -2.60 -9.54
C ARG A 112 22.53 -4.03 -9.70
N TRP A 113 23.01 -4.95 -8.88
CA TRP A 113 22.53 -6.34 -8.85
C TRP A 113 22.28 -6.82 -7.42
N VAL A 114 21.06 -7.27 -7.15
CA VAL A 114 20.65 -7.82 -5.86
C VAL A 114 20.40 -9.31 -5.98
N ILE A 115 21.07 -10.09 -5.14
CA ILE A 115 20.93 -11.54 -5.08
C ILE A 115 20.41 -11.92 -3.69
N LEU A 116 19.21 -12.46 -3.65
CA LEU A 116 18.66 -13.10 -2.46
C LEU A 116 18.62 -14.62 -2.71
N GLY A 117 19.14 -15.41 -1.79
CA GLY A 117 19.28 -16.85 -2.01
C GLY A 117 20.53 -17.19 -2.82
N THR A 118 20.34 -17.96 -3.89
CA THR A 118 21.44 -18.43 -4.75
C THR A 118 21.64 -17.53 -5.97
N THR A 119 22.84 -17.57 -6.57
CA THR A 119 23.11 -16.88 -7.85
C THR A 119 22.38 -17.52 -9.04
N GLY A 120 21.82 -18.72 -8.83
CA GLY A 120 21.29 -19.60 -9.86
C GLY A 120 22.34 -20.52 -10.50
N ALA A 121 23.64 -20.37 -10.20
CA ALA A 121 24.71 -21.24 -10.73
C ALA A 121 25.05 -22.39 -9.76
N SER A 122 25.46 -23.54 -10.29
CA SER A 122 26.15 -24.58 -9.52
C SER A 122 27.65 -24.30 -9.48
N PHE A 123 28.20 -24.09 -8.28
CA PHE A 123 29.63 -23.82 -8.13
C PHE A 123 30.53 -25.06 -8.29
N TRP A 124 29.95 -26.23 -8.48
CA TRP A 124 30.65 -27.52 -8.63
C TRP A 124 30.81 -27.95 -10.09
N THR A 125 30.34 -27.12 -11.03
CA THR A 125 30.40 -27.37 -12.48
C THR A 125 31.06 -26.18 -13.18
N ASP A 126 31.13 -26.23 -14.51
CA ASP A 126 31.66 -25.11 -15.32
C ASP A 126 30.78 -23.85 -15.25
N GLU A 127 29.56 -23.96 -14.71
CA GLU A 127 28.66 -22.83 -14.42
C GLU A 127 29.24 -21.86 -13.39
N ALA A 128 30.22 -22.31 -12.60
CA ALA A 128 30.82 -21.54 -11.53
C ALA A 128 31.47 -20.22 -12.02
N ALA A 129 31.88 -20.16 -13.30
CA ALA A 129 32.36 -18.93 -13.93
C ALA A 129 31.26 -17.85 -14.04
N ALA A 130 29.99 -18.24 -14.18
CA ALA A 130 28.86 -17.32 -14.18
C ALA A 130 28.55 -16.82 -12.77
N GLY A 131 28.50 -17.73 -11.79
CA GLY A 131 28.31 -17.39 -10.38
C GLY A 131 29.39 -16.45 -9.85
N ASP A 132 30.66 -16.70 -10.21
CA ASP A 132 31.77 -15.81 -9.85
C ASP A 132 31.68 -14.43 -10.50
N ALA A 133 31.23 -14.34 -11.75
CA ALA A 133 31.03 -13.05 -12.41
C ALA A 133 29.96 -12.22 -11.68
N LEU A 134 28.88 -12.87 -11.23
CA LEU A 134 27.80 -12.23 -10.48
C LEU A 134 28.27 -11.75 -9.09
N LEU A 135 28.87 -12.64 -8.30
CA LEU A 135 29.36 -12.31 -6.97
C LEU A 135 30.50 -11.29 -7.03
N GLY A 136 31.41 -11.43 -8.00
CA GLY A 136 32.55 -10.53 -8.19
C GLY A 136 32.14 -9.08 -8.46
N GLU A 137 31.02 -8.86 -9.17
CA GLU A 137 30.50 -7.51 -9.40
C GLU A 137 30.05 -6.83 -8.11
N ILE A 138 29.41 -7.58 -7.22
CA ILE A 138 28.98 -7.12 -5.89
C ILE A 138 30.19 -6.96 -4.94
N GLY A 139 31.29 -7.66 -5.23
CA GLY A 139 32.53 -7.63 -4.46
C GLY A 139 32.75 -8.85 -3.56
N LEU A 140 32.14 -9.97 -3.90
CA LEU A 140 32.27 -11.26 -3.23
C LEU A 140 33.05 -12.26 -4.10
N ARG A 141 33.63 -13.27 -3.46
CA ARG A 141 34.27 -14.42 -4.12
C ARG A 141 33.83 -15.71 -3.46
N HIS A 142 33.28 -16.65 -4.24
CA HIS A 142 32.94 -17.98 -3.76
C HIS A 142 34.18 -18.87 -3.65
N ARG A 143 34.31 -19.64 -2.57
CA ARG A 143 35.50 -20.46 -2.28
C ARG A 143 35.44 -21.90 -2.80
N ARG A 144 34.42 -22.24 -3.60
CA ARG A 144 34.17 -23.62 -4.07
C ARG A 144 34.08 -24.58 -2.89
N ARG A 145 33.35 -24.15 -1.88
CA ARG A 145 33.22 -24.81 -0.59
C ARG A 145 31.86 -24.52 -0.01
N ALA A 146 31.21 -25.52 0.55
CA ALA A 146 29.97 -25.39 1.32
C ALA A 146 30.12 -26.07 2.68
N VAL A 147 29.28 -25.67 3.63
CA VAL A 147 29.16 -26.27 4.96
C VAL A 147 27.74 -26.81 5.11
N ASP A 148 27.59 -28.13 5.09
CA ASP A 148 26.28 -28.79 5.23
C ASP A 148 25.90 -29.00 6.71
N LEU A 149 26.87 -29.40 7.54
CA LEU A 149 26.65 -29.61 8.97
C LEU A 149 27.02 -28.35 9.77
N THR A 150 26.05 -27.46 9.93
CA THR A 150 26.23 -26.13 10.50
C THR A 150 26.46 -26.08 12.01
N LEU A 151 26.37 -27.22 12.73
CA LEU A 151 26.60 -27.29 14.17
C LEU A 151 27.95 -26.65 14.57
N GLY A 152 27.90 -25.67 15.46
CA GLY A 152 29.07 -24.90 15.92
C GLY A 152 29.41 -23.67 15.07
N THR A 153 28.67 -23.41 13.98
CA THR A 153 28.77 -22.14 13.24
C THR A 153 28.24 -21.02 14.14
N GLN A 154 28.96 -19.90 14.23
CA GLN A 154 28.53 -18.74 15.00
C GLN A 154 28.20 -17.58 14.08
N LEU A 155 27.12 -16.85 14.38
CA LEU A 155 26.77 -15.62 13.68
C LEU A 155 27.55 -14.46 14.27
N HIS A 156 28.21 -13.69 13.41
CA HIS A 156 28.85 -12.43 13.75
C HIS A 156 28.19 -11.30 12.96
N SER A 157 27.32 -10.57 13.63
CA SER A 157 26.68 -9.37 13.08
C SER A 157 27.49 -8.12 13.45
N ARG A 158 27.66 -7.22 12.48
CA ARG A 158 28.23 -5.89 12.74
C ARG A 158 27.20 -4.93 13.34
N ASP A 159 25.94 -5.09 12.94
CA ASP A 159 24.81 -4.34 13.43
C ASP A 159 23.58 -5.26 13.54
N PRO A 160 23.26 -5.74 14.76
CA PRO A 160 22.11 -6.60 14.97
C PRO A 160 20.77 -5.96 14.57
N ALA A 161 20.64 -4.63 14.55
CA ALA A 161 19.41 -3.98 14.10
C ALA A 161 19.15 -4.22 12.60
N LEU A 162 20.22 -4.42 11.81
CA LEU A 162 20.14 -4.71 10.38
C LEU A 162 20.06 -6.20 10.05
N THR A 163 20.42 -7.10 10.98
CA THR A 163 20.51 -8.56 10.71
C THR A 163 19.75 -9.44 11.70
N ALA A 164 18.98 -8.83 12.60
CA ALA A 164 18.00 -9.49 13.46
C ALA A 164 16.70 -8.66 13.51
N PHE A 165 16.30 -8.13 12.35
CA PHE A 165 15.25 -7.12 12.20
C PHE A 165 13.91 -7.52 12.83
N GLU A 166 13.40 -8.71 12.51
CA GLU A 166 12.19 -9.29 13.13
C GLU A 166 12.53 -10.49 14.03
N GLY A 167 13.67 -10.38 14.70
CA GLY A 167 14.17 -11.34 15.67
C GLY A 167 15.41 -12.10 15.19
N ALA A 168 15.99 -12.85 16.12
CA ALA A 168 17.20 -13.64 15.87
C ALA A 168 16.93 -14.78 14.87
N ALA A 169 17.97 -15.16 14.15
CA ALA A 169 17.99 -16.38 13.34
C ALA A 169 17.72 -17.63 14.20
N ASP A 170 17.23 -18.68 13.57
CA ASP A 170 16.94 -19.95 14.24
C ASP A 170 18.24 -20.61 14.74
N ALA A 171 18.15 -21.38 15.82
CA ALA A 171 19.31 -22.06 16.41
C ALA A 171 19.94 -23.09 15.44
N VAL A 172 19.14 -23.66 14.56
CA VAL A 172 19.59 -24.55 13.48
C VAL A 172 19.75 -23.72 12.22
N LEU A 173 20.99 -23.48 11.82
CA LEU A 173 21.30 -22.71 10.62
C LEU A 173 21.21 -23.58 9.36
N PRO A 174 20.70 -23.04 8.23
CA PRO A 174 20.68 -23.75 6.96
C PRO A 174 22.10 -23.97 6.41
N PRO A 175 22.32 -25.00 5.58
CA PRO A 175 23.56 -25.14 4.82
C PRO A 175 23.93 -23.87 4.08
N TYR A 176 25.23 -23.57 4.00
CA TYR A 176 25.69 -22.35 3.37
C TYR A 176 26.96 -22.54 2.55
N GLU A 177 27.06 -21.74 1.50
CA GLU A 177 28.25 -21.60 0.68
C GLU A 177 29.28 -20.67 1.35
N VAL A 178 30.57 -20.95 1.16
CA VAL A 178 31.66 -20.14 1.74
C VAL A 178 32.03 -19.04 0.76
N THR A 179 31.77 -17.79 1.16
CA THR A 179 32.09 -16.60 0.36
C THR A 179 32.95 -15.62 1.15
N ASP A 180 33.86 -14.96 0.45
CA ASP A 180 34.76 -13.96 1.04
C ASP A 180 34.53 -12.59 0.41
N ALA A 181 34.80 -11.55 1.19
CA ALA A 181 34.97 -10.21 0.65
C ALA A 181 36.15 -10.18 -0.34
N ALA A 182 35.90 -9.72 -1.56
CA ALA A 182 36.89 -9.59 -2.63
C ALA A 182 37.25 -8.13 -2.94
N ARG A 183 36.46 -7.17 -2.44
CA ARG A 183 36.66 -5.72 -2.64
C ARG A 183 36.50 -4.93 -1.34
N PRO A 184 37.19 -3.80 -1.19
CA PRO A 184 37.13 -2.98 0.03
C PRO A 184 35.84 -2.16 0.16
N ASP A 185 35.10 -1.95 -0.93
CA ASP A 185 33.82 -1.24 -0.95
C ASP A 185 32.60 -2.14 -0.66
N LEU A 186 32.84 -3.43 -0.39
CA LEU A 186 31.85 -4.34 0.17
C LEU A 186 31.71 -4.07 1.68
N GLU A 187 30.48 -3.95 2.14
CA GLU A 187 30.12 -3.81 3.55
C GLU A 187 29.45 -5.11 4.04
N PRO A 188 30.18 -6.03 4.70
CA PRO A 188 29.59 -7.20 5.33
C PRO A 188 28.69 -6.78 6.50
N TRP A 189 27.45 -7.24 6.50
CA TRP A 189 26.50 -7.04 7.60
C TRP A 189 26.47 -8.25 8.52
N LEU A 190 26.44 -9.44 7.93
CA LEU A 190 26.45 -10.72 8.64
C LEU A 190 27.57 -11.61 8.11
N GLU A 191 28.42 -12.06 9.02
CA GLU A 191 29.48 -13.03 8.77
C GLU A 191 29.26 -14.29 9.61
N LEU A 192 29.57 -15.45 9.06
CA LEU A 192 29.51 -16.75 9.72
C LEU A 192 30.93 -17.14 10.13
N ILE A 193 31.14 -17.46 11.41
CA ILE A 193 32.39 -18.04 11.90
C ILE A 193 32.28 -19.55 11.77
N LEU A 194 33.14 -20.13 10.92
CA LEU A 194 33.08 -21.55 10.59
C LEU A 194 33.65 -22.40 11.74
N PRO A 195 33.08 -23.59 12.02
CA PRO A 195 33.65 -24.54 12.97
C PRO A 195 35.09 -24.94 12.63
N GLN A 196 35.92 -25.25 13.63
CA GLN A 196 37.30 -25.72 13.40
C GLN A 196 37.36 -27.05 12.63
N ARG A 197 36.38 -27.95 12.84
CA ARG A 197 36.23 -29.18 12.04
C ARG A 197 35.97 -28.91 10.55
N GLU A 198 35.40 -27.74 10.26
CA GLU A 198 35.20 -27.18 8.93
C GLU A 198 36.37 -26.23 8.58
N GLY A 199 37.60 -26.49 9.02
CA GLY A 199 38.77 -25.69 8.67
C GLY A 199 38.81 -24.25 9.21
N GLY A 200 37.82 -23.83 10.01
CA GLY A 200 37.73 -22.48 10.57
C GLY A 200 37.57 -21.36 9.52
N GLY A 201 37.70 -20.12 9.97
CA GLY A 201 37.60 -18.93 9.13
C GLY A 201 36.23 -18.23 9.20
N ARG A 202 35.97 -17.35 8.24
CA ARG A 202 34.74 -16.55 8.14
C ARG A 202 34.13 -16.68 6.75
N SER A 203 32.81 -16.65 6.66
CA SER A 203 32.06 -16.54 5.40
C SER A 203 31.11 -15.35 5.46
N VAL A 204 31.00 -14.58 4.40
CA VAL A 204 30.01 -13.49 4.31
C VAL A 204 28.65 -14.10 3.96
N ALA A 205 27.64 -13.85 4.79
CA ALA A 205 26.27 -14.31 4.53
C ALA A 205 25.37 -13.18 4.02
N VAL A 206 25.57 -11.95 4.51
CA VAL A 206 24.83 -10.77 4.07
C VAL A 206 25.80 -9.62 3.89
N ALA A 207 25.75 -8.95 2.74
CA ALA A 207 26.54 -7.77 2.46
C ALA A 207 25.87 -6.85 1.44
N VAL A 208 26.25 -5.57 1.49
CA VAL A 208 25.85 -4.55 0.53
C VAL A 208 27.08 -3.87 -0.07
N SER A 209 26.95 -3.31 -1.26
CA SER A 209 27.99 -2.52 -1.92
C SER A 209 27.36 -1.49 -2.86
N PRO A 210 28.14 -0.51 -3.36
CA PRO A 210 27.66 0.40 -4.41
C PRO A 210 27.28 -0.30 -5.73
N ARG A 211 27.54 -1.60 -5.89
CA ARG A 211 27.14 -2.38 -7.07
C ARG A 211 25.96 -3.31 -6.79
N GLY A 212 25.46 -3.37 -5.56
CA GLY A 212 24.25 -4.12 -5.22
C GLY A 212 24.28 -4.74 -3.84
N GLY A 213 23.64 -5.91 -3.71
CA GLY A 213 23.50 -6.59 -2.42
C GLY A 213 23.44 -8.09 -2.57
N TYR A 214 23.90 -8.80 -1.55
CA TYR A 214 23.86 -10.26 -1.46
C TYR A 214 23.35 -10.69 -0.09
N ALA A 215 22.37 -11.58 -0.07
CA ALA A 215 21.98 -12.32 1.11
C ALA A 215 21.85 -13.81 0.76
N ALA A 216 22.68 -14.64 1.38
CA ALA A 216 22.70 -16.08 1.18
C ALA A 216 21.34 -16.74 1.50
N SER A 217 21.10 -17.91 0.93
CA SER A 217 19.86 -18.67 1.14
C SER A 217 19.62 -18.94 2.63
N GLY A 218 18.43 -18.61 3.11
CA GLY A 218 18.02 -18.73 4.52
C GLY A 218 18.60 -17.67 5.47
N PHE A 219 19.35 -16.68 4.99
CA PHE A 219 19.86 -15.56 5.82
C PHE A 219 19.14 -14.24 5.59
N ALA A 220 18.29 -14.14 4.55
CA ALA A 220 17.41 -12.99 4.35
C ALA A 220 16.12 -13.07 5.19
N MET A 221 15.54 -14.27 5.28
CA MET A 221 14.27 -14.52 5.97
C MET A 221 14.11 -15.97 6.42
N VAL A 222 13.17 -16.18 7.32
CA VAL A 222 12.69 -17.50 7.76
C VAL A 222 11.22 -17.66 7.41
N GLU A 223 10.85 -18.83 6.89
CA GLU A 223 9.46 -19.19 6.60
C GLU A 223 9.07 -20.46 7.35
N ASP A 224 7.90 -20.41 7.98
CA ASP A 224 7.18 -21.56 8.48
C ASP A 224 6.02 -21.85 7.53
N GLN A 225 6.24 -22.81 6.62
CA GLN A 225 5.24 -23.20 5.64
C GLN A 225 4.00 -23.86 6.27
N GLY A 226 4.15 -24.51 7.43
CA GLY A 226 3.02 -25.16 8.12
C GLY A 226 2.05 -24.15 8.72
N LEU A 227 2.55 -22.99 9.15
CA LEU A 227 1.74 -21.90 9.69
C LEU A 227 1.51 -20.75 8.71
N GLY A 228 2.10 -20.81 7.50
CA GLY A 228 2.05 -19.73 6.52
C GLY A 228 2.69 -18.43 7.01
N ARG A 229 3.69 -18.53 7.90
CA ARG A 229 4.36 -17.37 8.52
C ARG A 229 5.72 -17.11 7.88
N ALA A 230 6.09 -15.85 7.77
CA ALA A 230 7.40 -15.43 7.28
C ALA A 230 7.91 -14.26 8.12
N ARG A 231 9.22 -14.20 8.36
CA ARG A 231 9.86 -13.07 9.06
C ARG A 231 11.19 -12.73 8.42
N TRP A 232 11.47 -11.44 8.31
CA TRP A 232 12.73 -10.91 7.82
C TRP A 232 13.81 -11.02 8.89
N LEU A 233 14.95 -11.61 8.52
CA LEU A 233 16.15 -11.60 9.36
C LEU A 233 16.92 -10.29 9.17
N ILE A 234 16.95 -9.77 7.95
CA ILE A 234 17.60 -8.48 7.62
C ILE A 234 16.57 -7.35 7.56
N ASP A 235 16.95 -6.09 7.85
CA ASP A 235 16.05 -4.95 7.58
C ASP A 235 15.94 -4.78 6.05
N PRO A 236 14.79 -5.11 5.43
CA PRO A 236 14.68 -5.09 3.98
C PRO A 236 14.72 -3.65 3.43
N PHE A 237 14.25 -2.66 4.18
CA PHE A 237 14.26 -1.27 3.77
C PHE A 237 15.70 -0.75 3.71
N ALA A 238 16.48 -1.01 4.76
CA ALA A 238 17.89 -0.63 4.78
C ALA A 238 18.69 -1.38 3.71
N PHE A 239 18.47 -2.68 3.57
CA PHE A 239 19.19 -3.52 2.58
C PHE A 239 18.96 -3.03 1.16
N PHE A 240 17.71 -2.86 0.74
CA PHE A 240 17.40 -2.37 -0.61
C PHE A 240 17.81 -0.92 -0.81
N ALA A 241 17.69 -0.05 0.21
CA ALA A 241 18.16 1.32 0.11
C ALA A 241 19.68 1.36 -0.15
N ARG A 242 20.48 0.62 0.61
CA ARG A 242 21.94 0.56 0.42
C ARG A 242 22.36 -0.11 -0.87
N ALA A 243 21.60 -1.10 -1.35
CA ALA A 243 21.92 -1.83 -2.57
C ALA A 243 21.51 -1.09 -3.87
N LEU A 244 20.47 -0.25 -3.83
CA LEU A 244 19.86 0.31 -5.05
C LEU A 244 19.88 1.84 -5.16
N ARG A 245 19.98 2.58 -4.05
CA ARG A 245 19.88 4.05 -4.06
C ARG A 245 21.24 4.74 -4.05
N ASP A 246 21.28 5.91 -4.70
CA ASP A 246 22.40 6.84 -4.66
C ASP A 246 21.98 8.14 -3.96
N GLY A 247 22.10 8.17 -2.64
CA GLY A 247 21.77 9.34 -1.82
C GLY A 247 20.26 9.60 -1.66
N PRO A 248 19.89 10.75 -1.07
CA PRO A 248 18.49 11.12 -0.85
C PRO A 248 17.84 11.48 -2.19
N VAL A 249 16.79 10.75 -2.55
CA VAL A 249 15.95 11.00 -3.73
C VAL A 249 14.50 11.09 -3.30
N PRO A 250 13.68 11.94 -3.94
CA PRO A 250 12.27 12.01 -3.62
C PRO A 250 11.56 10.71 -3.98
N VAL A 251 10.65 10.29 -3.12
CA VAL A 251 9.85 9.07 -3.23
C VAL A 251 8.37 9.45 -3.34
N PRO A 252 7.65 9.06 -4.39
CA PRO A 252 6.20 9.20 -4.44
C PRO A 252 5.55 8.45 -3.28
N ASP A 253 4.71 9.11 -2.49
CA ASP A 253 4.03 8.49 -1.35
C ASP A 253 2.53 8.34 -1.60
N VAL A 254 2.00 7.17 -1.24
CA VAL A 254 0.58 6.80 -1.38
C VAL A 254 -0.11 6.64 -0.01
N THR A 255 0.60 6.94 1.07
CA THR A 255 0.11 6.75 2.45
C THR A 255 -0.26 8.06 3.15
N THR A 256 0.19 9.18 2.61
CA THR A 256 0.06 10.51 3.21
C THR A 256 -0.48 11.52 2.21
N LEU A 257 -1.35 12.41 2.67
CA LEU A 257 -1.75 13.62 1.94
C LEU A 257 -1.77 14.79 2.93
N SER A 258 -1.36 15.98 2.48
CA SER A 258 -1.32 17.18 3.34
C SER A 258 -0.67 16.92 4.72
N GLY A 259 0.40 16.12 4.77
CA GLY A 259 1.12 15.78 6.01
C GLY A 259 0.46 14.74 6.93
N ARG A 260 -0.80 14.33 6.69
CA ARG A 260 -1.53 13.35 7.50
C ARG A 260 -1.61 11.98 6.86
N ARG A 261 -1.69 10.92 7.68
CA ARG A 261 -1.97 9.56 7.19
C ARG A 261 -3.35 9.53 6.56
N ILE A 262 -3.46 8.89 5.40
CA ILE A 262 -4.72 8.72 4.69
C ILE A 262 -5.67 7.80 5.47
N TYR A 263 -6.96 8.14 5.49
CA TYR A 263 -8.05 7.27 5.91
C TYR A 263 -9.01 7.01 4.73
N PHE A 264 -9.50 5.77 4.59
CA PHE A 264 -10.65 5.44 3.74
C PHE A 264 -11.32 4.13 4.19
N SER A 265 -12.61 3.96 3.92
CA SER A 265 -13.30 2.68 4.14
C SER A 265 -14.08 2.24 2.91
N HIS A 266 -14.22 0.92 2.77
CA HIS A 266 -15.05 0.32 1.73
C HIS A 266 -15.73 -0.94 2.23
N VAL A 267 -16.93 -1.16 1.69
CA VAL A 267 -17.80 -2.26 2.06
C VAL A 267 -18.49 -2.87 0.85
N GLU A 268 -18.49 -4.20 0.80
CA GLU A 268 -19.19 -4.99 -0.20
C GLU A 268 -20.61 -5.33 0.26
N SER A 269 -21.56 -5.39 -0.66
CA SER A 269 -22.98 -5.69 -0.37
C SER A 269 -23.28 -7.12 0.06
N GLU A 270 -22.27 -7.96 0.32
CA GLU A 270 -22.49 -9.30 0.87
C GLU A 270 -23.25 -9.18 2.20
N GLY A 271 -24.50 -9.64 2.24
CA GLY A 271 -25.40 -9.46 3.37
C GLY A 271 -26.51 -8.41 3.18
N LEU A 272 -26.65 -7.82 1.99
CA LEU A 272 -27.70 -6.83 1.67
C LEU A 272 -29.11 -7.31 2.01
N ASN A 273 -29.36 -8.61 1.81
CA ASN A 273 -30.65 -9.25 2.06
C ASN A 273 -30.75 -9.90 3.45
N HIS A 274 -29.76 -9.72 4.33
CA HIS A 274 -29.80 -10.25 5.68
C HIS A 274 -30.72 -9.39 6.57
N VAL A 275 -31.52 -10.08 7.39
CA VAL A 275 -32.37 -9.50 8.41
C VAL A 275 -31.81 -9.90 9.77
N VAL A 276 -31.73 -8.94 10.67
CA VAL A 276 -31.32 -9.14 12.07
C VAL A 276 -32.38 -8.57 13.00
N LEU A 277 -32.33 -8.97 14.28
CA LEU A 277 -33.15 -8.38 15.31
C LEU A 277 -32.42 -7.16 15.89
N SER A 278 -33.08 -6.00 15.86
CA SER A 278 -32.60 -4.79 16.52
C SER A 278 -32.60 -4.97 18.05
N LYS A 279 -32.02 -4.00 18.78
CA LYS A 279 -32.09 -3.95 20.25
C LYS A 279 -33.54 -3.97 20.75
N ASP A 280 -34.45 -3.37 20.00
CA ASP A 280 -35.89 -3.29 20.28
C ASP A 280 -36.68 -4.51 19.76
N ARG A 281 -35.97 -5.56 19.32
CA ARG A 281 -36.52 -6.83 18.78
C ARG A 281 -37.32 -6.66 17.49
N GLU A 282 -37.08 -5.60 16.75
CA GLU A 282 -37.65 -5.40 15.42
C GLU A 282 -36.78 -6.11 14.36
N GLN A 283 -37.42 -6.68 13.34
CA GLN A 283 -36.70 -7.24 12.21
C GLN A 283 -36.29 -6.12 11.26
N VAL A 284 -34.99 -5.91 11.14
CA VAL A 284 -34.41 -4.84 10.31
C VAL A 284 -33.41 -5.42 9.32
N LEU A 285 -33.37 -4.83 8.13
CA LEU A 285 -32.32 -5.13 7.16
C LEU A 285 -30.98 -4.65 7.70
N VAL A 286 -29.93 -5.44 7.52
CA VAL A 286 -28.57 -5.05 7.90
C VAL A 286 -28.12 -3.76 7.19
N ALA A 287 -28.58 -3.55 5.96
CA ALA A 287 -28.37 -2.31 5.23
C ALA A 287 -28.95 -1.07 5.95
N GLY A 288 -30.05 -1.23 6.70
CA GLY A 288 -30.66 -0.14 7.47
C GLY A 288 -29.79 0.21 8.67
N LEU A 289 -29.30 -0.82 9.38
CA LEU A 289 -28.32 -0.61 10.45
C LEU A 289 -27.05 0.07 9.95
N PHE A 290 -26.58 -0.27 8.74
CA PHE A 290 -25.43 0.39 8.13
C PHE A 290 -25.69 1.86 7.79
N LEU A 291 -26.87 2.18 7.24
CA LEU A 291 -27.27 3.57 7.01
C LEU A 291 -27.30 4.38 8.32
N ASP A 292 -27.91 3.83 9.37
CA ASP A 292 -28.16 4.57 10.61
C ASP A 292 -26.89 4.68 11.48
N GLN A 293 -26.22 3.54 11.74
CA GLN A 293 -25.12 3.46 12.71
C GLN A 293 -23.75 3.73 12.11
N ILE A 294 -23.61 3.72 10.78
CA ILE A 294 -22.33 3.98 10.11
C ILE A 294 -22.40 5.24 9.26
N VAL A 295 -23.23 5.25 8.22
CA VAL A 295 -23.26 6.34 7.24
C VAL A 295 -23.72 7.66 7.87
N SER A 296 -24.83 7.61 8.61
CA SER A 296 -25.44 8.80 9.22
C SER A 296 -24.74 9.21 10.51
N ALA A 297 -24.21 8.25 11.27
CA ALA A 297 -23.50 8.52 12.52
C ALA A 297 -22.09 9.10 12.32
N PHE A 298 -21.43 8.78 11.19
CA PHE A 298 -20.07 9.23 10.89
C PHE A 298 -19.97 9.96 9.53
N PRO A 299 -20.68 11.09 9.34
CA PRO A 299 -20.74 11.79 8.06
C PRO A 299 -19.38 12.40 7.64
N ASP A 300 -18.45 12.53 8.59
CA ASP A 300 -17.10 13.08 8.40
C ASP A 300 -16.09 12.07 7.85
N LEU A 301 -16.50 10.80 7.70
CA LEU A 301 -15.67 9.70 7.23
C LEU A 301 -16.30 9.08 5.97
N PRO A 302 -15.61 9.11 4.83
CA PRO A 302 -16.12 8.53 3.61
C PRO A 302 -16.18 7.01 3.69
N VAL A 303 -17.20 6.43 3.06
CA VAL A 303 -17.34 4.99 2.88
C VAL A 303 -17.71 4.67 1.44
N THR A 304 -17.05 3.68 0.85
CA THR A 304 -17.32 3.26 -0.53
C THR A 304 -18.16 1.99 -0.52
N PHE A 305 -19.41 2.06 -0.99
CA PHE A 305 -20.34 0.93 -0.92
C PHE A 305 -20.47 0.26 -2.28
N ALA A 306 -19.99 -0.98 -2.37
CA ALA A 306 -20.02 -1.80 -3.59
C ALA A 306 -21.28 -2.65 -3.66
N LEU A 307 -22.12 -2.36 -4.64
CA LEU A 307 -23.29 -3.17 -4.95
C LEU A 307 -22.90 -4.37 -5.82
N THR A 308 -23.34 -5.57 -5.45
CA THR A 308 -23.52 -6.70 -6.36
C THR A 308 -24.95 -6.64 -6.90
N PRO A 309 -25.19 -6.26 -8.17
CA PRO A 309 -26.56 -6.10 -8.67
C PRO A 309 -27.44 -7.35 -8.59
N GLY A 310 -26.85 -8.54 -8.65
CA GLY A 310 -27.57 -9.80 -8.45
C GLY A 310 -28.24 -9.92 -7.09
N ASP A 311 -27.80 -9.15 -6.08
CA ASP A 311 -28.51 -9.09 -4.79
C ASP A 311 -29.91 -8.49 -4.90
N LEU A 312 -30.15 -7.64 -5.91
CA LEU A 312 -31.44 -6.99 -6.18
C LEU A 312 -32.25 -7.72 -7.24
N ASP A 313 -31.63 -8.64 -7.99
CA ASP A 313 -32.27 -9.31 -9.13
C ASP A 313 -33.06 -10.56 -8.70
N SER A 314 -34.37 -10.40 -8.54
CA SER A 314 -35.28 -11.49 -8.18
C SER A 314 -35.33 -12.63 -9.21
N ALA A 315 -34.95 -12.39 -10.48
CA ALA A 315 -34.95 -13.41 -11.51
C ALA A 315 -33.89 -14.49 -11.27
N ILE A 316 -32.81 -14.16 -10.56
CA ILE A 316 -31.72 -15.08 -10.22
C ILE A 316 -31.70 -15.50 -8.74
N GLY A 317 -32.70 -15.08 -7.96
CA GLY A 317 -32.81 -15.36 -6.53
C GLY A 317 -32.31 -14.24 -5.59
N GLY A 318 -32.08 -13.04 -6.12
CA GLY A 318 -31.93 -11.81 -5.34
C GLY A 318 -33.26 -11.32 -4.75
N ASN A 319 -33.21 -10.16 -4.08
CA ASN A 319 -34.36 -9.52 -3.47
C ASN A 319 -34.33 -8.02 -3.76
N GLU A 320 -35.38 -7.54 -4.42
CA GLU A 320 -35.51 -6.15 -4.84
C GLU A 320 -35.79 -5.17 -3.68
N THR A 321 -36.25 -5.68 -2.53
CA THR A 321 -36.69 -4.88 -1.36
C THR A 321 -35.68 -3.81 -0.94
N PRO A 322 -34.36 -4.09 -0.84
CA PRO A 322 -33.38 -3.10 -0.41
C PRO A 322 -33.05 -2.03 -1.46
N ARG A 323 -33.61 -2.06 -2.68
CA ARG A 323 -33.22 -1.13 -3.76
C ARG A 323 -33.38 0.34 -3.36
N ALA A 324 -34.50 0.69 -2.72
CA ALA A 324 -34.74 2.06 -2.27
C ALA A 324 -33.70 2.49 -1.22
N LEU A 325 -33.37 1.59 -0.30
CA LEU A 325 -32.37 1.80 0.73
C LEU A 325 -30.95 1.95 0.16
N VAL A 326 -30.60 1.20 -0.91
CA VAL A 326 -29.32 1.40 -1.62
C VAL A 326 -29.25 2.80 -2.24
N ARG A 327 -30.34 3.29 -2.86
CA ARG A 327 -30.39 4.67 -3.37
C ARG A 327 -30.22 5.70 -2.27
N GLU A 328 -30.85 5.46 -1.12
CA GLU A 328 -30.74 6.33 0.05
C GLU A 328 -29.31 6.37 0.59
N ILE A 329 -28.68 5.22 0.81
CA ILE A 329 -27.26 5.10 1.19
C ILE A 329 -26.37 5.87 0.20
N TRP A 330 -26.53 5.65 -1.10
CA TRP A 330 -25.73 6.32 -2.12
C TRP A 330 -26.05 7.81 -2.28
N SER A 331 -27.20 8.29 -1.82
CA SER A 331 -27.51 9.72 -1.81
C SER A 331 -26.65 10.50 -0.81
N HIS A 332 -26.16 9.84 0.25
CA HIS A 332 -25.38 10.48 1.29
C HIS A 332 -24.03 11.02 0.75
N PRO A 333 -23.64 12.28 1.01
CA PRO A 333 -22.44 12.87 0.41
C PRO A 333 -21.13 12.14 0.74
N ALA A 334 -21.07 11.52 1.93
CA ALA A 334 -19.94 10.72 2.39
C ALA A 334 -19.77 9.38 1.64
N VAL A 335 -20.81 8.90 0.97
CA VAL A 335 -20.81 7.57 0.36
C VAL A 335 -20.33 7.63 -1.10
N GLU A 336 -19.35 6.82 -1.48
CA GLU A 336 -18.95 6.62 -2.88
C GLU A 336 -19.66 5.38 -3.46
N PRO A 337 -20.48 5.52 -4.52
CA PRO A 337 -21.04 4.37 -5.23
C PRO A 337 -19.97 3.55 -5.96
N SER A 338 -20.01 2.24 -5.79
CA SER A 338 -19.13 1.30 -6.50
C SER A 338 -19.86 -0.01 -6.82
N VAL A 339 -19.21 -0.91 -7.55
CA VAL A 339 -19.79 -2.18 -7.98
C VAL A 339 -18.88 -3.36 -7.63
N SER A 340 -19.44 -4.51 -7.29
CA SER A 340 -18.73 -5.75 -6.98
C SER A 340 -19.38 -6.95 -7.69
N SER A 341 -19.12 -7.09 -8.99
CA SER A 341 -19.61 -8.18 -9.84
C SER A 341 -21.14 -8.28 -9.92
N TYR A 342 -21.67 -9.03 -10.88
CA TYR A 342 -23.12 -9.26 -10.98
C TYR A 342 -23.58 -10.39 -10.06
N THR A 343 -22.87 -11.52 -10.05
CA THR A 343 -23.28 -12.74 -9.34
C THR A 343 -22.42 -13.11 -8.13
N ARG A 344 -21.49 -12.24 -7.75
CA ARG A 344 -20.51 -12.40 -6.65
C ARG A 344 -19.71 -13.71 -6.76
N PRO A 345 -18.71 -13.77 -7.65
CA PRO A 345 -17.68 -14.80 -7.62
C PRO A 345 -16.97 -14.86 -6.27
N TYR A 346 -16.85 -16.07 -5.73
CA TYR A 346 -16.04 -16.38 -4.56
C TYR A 346 -14.66 -16.90 -4.94
N ALA A 347 -14.55 -17.61 -6.07
CA ALA A 347 -13.30 -18.17 -6.59
C ALA A 347 -13.12 -17.76 -8.06
N TRP A 348 -12.39 -16.69 -8.35
CA TRP A 348 -12.29 -16.15 -9.71
C TRP A 348 -11.56 -17.11 -10.67
N ARG A 349 -10.49 -17.77 -10.20
CA ARG A 349 -9.71 -18.73 -11.01
C ARG A 349 -10.51 -19.96 -11.46
N PHE A 350 -11.66 -20.25 -10.83
CA PHE A 350 -12.57 -21.28 -11.32
C PHE A 350 -13.11 -20.97 -12.73
N PHE A 351 -13.24 -19.68 -13.07
CA PHE A 351 -13.86 -19.22 -14.31
C PHE A 351 -12.87 -19.00 -15.46
N ASP A 352 -11.56 -19.09 -15.24
CA ASP A 352 -10.52 -18.99 -16.29
C ASP A 352 -10.71 -20.04 -17.39
N SER A 353 -11.22 -21.21 -17.02
CA SER A 353 -11.59 -22.29 -17.94
C SER A 353 -13.01 -22.78 -17.64
N TYR A 354 -13.98 -21.85 -17.68
CA TYR A 354 -15.35 -22.11 -17.26
C TYR A 354 -16.03 -23.23 -18.06
N SER A 355 -16.74 -24.11 -17.34
CA SER A 355 -17.64 -25.12 -17.89
C SER A 355 -18.92 -25.14 -17.08
N ARG A 356 -20.07 -24.93 -17.75
CA ARG A 356 -21.39 -24.99 -17.10
C ARG A 356 -21.64 -26.35 -16.46
N ALA A 357 -21.23 -27.44 -17.11
CA ALA A 357 -21.39 -28.79 -16.57
C ALA A 357 -20.65 -28.98 -15.23
N ARG A 358 -19.43 -28.44 -15.12
CA ARG A 358 -18.63 -28.48 -13.88
C ARG A 358 -19.28 -27.69 -12.75
N GLU A 359 -19.83 -26.52 -13.07
CA GLU A 359 -20.58 -25.71 -12.10
C GLU A 359 -21.86 -26.42 -11.63
N GLU A 360 -22.61 -27.03 -12.55
CA GLU A 360 -23.82 -27.79 -12.24
C GLU A 360 -23.55 -29.05 -11.40
N GLU A 361 -22.41 -29.72 -11.63
CA GLU A 361 -21.96 -30.85 -10.83
C GLU A 361 -21.71 -30.44 -9.37
N LEU A 362 -21.01 -29.31 -9.14
CA LEU A 362 -20.81 -28.78 -7.79
C LEU A 362 -22.15 -28.46 -7.10
N VAL A 363 -23.10 -27.88 -7.84
CA VAL A 363 -24.45 -27.60 -7.32
C VAL A 363 -25.20 -28.89 -6.98
N ALA A 364 -25.00 -29.97 -7.73
CA ALA A 364 -25.60 -31.27 -7.47
C ALA A 364 -25.00 -31.96 -6.23
N VAL A 365 -23.67 -31.89 -6.07
CA VAL A 365 -22.90 -32.56 -5.00
C VAL A 365 -23.08 -31.89 -3.64
N ALA A 366 -23.17 -30.56 -3.57
CA ALA A 366 -23.27 -29.80 -2.32
C ALA A 366 -24.58 -30.00 -1.51
N ARG A 367 -25.44 -30.96 -1.91
CA ARG A 367 -26.62 -31.36 -1.13
C ARG A 367 -26.30 -32.55 -0.22
N PRO A 368 -26.51 -32.46 1.10
CA PRO A 368 -26.70 -33.67 1.89
C PRO A 368 -27.96 -34.40 1.38
N ALA A 369 -27.91 -35.74 1.34
CA ALA A 369 -29.08 -36.55 1.03
C ALA A 369 -30.22 -36.23 2.02
N GLY A 370 -31.23 -35.49 1.57
CA GLY A 370 -32.36 -35.10 2.40
C GLY A 370 -33.22 -36.29 2.82
N ARG A 371 -33.46 -36.42 4.13
CA ARG A 371 -34.48 -37.28 4.77
C ARG A 371 -35.83 -37.18 4.04
N PHE A 372 -36.45 -38.34 3.82
CA PHE A 372 -37.79 -38.52 3.23
C PHE A 372 -38.86 -37.69 3.96
N GLY A 373 -39.67 -36.92 3.22
CA GLY A 373 -40.84 -36.21 3.77
C GLY A 373 -41.49 -35.20 2.80
N LEU A 374 -42.76 -34.85 3.07
CA LEU A 374 -43.71 -34.04 2.27
C LEU A 374 -43.18 -32.74 1.62
N ARG A 375 -42.01 -32.21 2.02
CA ARG A 375 -41.38 -31.02 1.42
C ARG A 375 -40.98 -31.17 -0.05
N ARG A 376 -40.71 -32.40 -0.53
CA ARG A 376 -40.43 -32.63 -1.96
C ARG A 376 -41.59 -32.27 -2.89
N LEU A 377 -42.84 -32.40 -2.40
CA LEU A 377 -44.04 -32.11 -3.19
C LEU A 377 -44.30 -30.60 -3.30
N THR A 378 -43.93 -29.81 -2.28
CA THR A 378 -44.03 -28.33 -2.33
C THR A 378 -42.93 -27.70 -3.19
N ASP A 379 -41.75 -28.30 -3.25
CA ASP A 379 -40.63 -27.84 -4.09
C ASP A 379 -40.88 -28.05 -5.60
N LEU A 380 -41.78 -28.96 -5.97
CA LEU A 380 -42.15 -29.26 -7.36
C LEU A 380 -43.16 -28.25 -7.95
N VAL A 381 -43.83 -27.45 -7.12
CA VAL A 381 -44.99 -26.64 -7.53
C VAL A 381 -44.76 -25.13 -7.39
N SER A 382 -43.70 -24.67 -6.71
CA SER A 382 -43.37 -23.24 -6.63
C SER A 382 -42.17 -22.86 -7.52
N THR A 383 -42.32 -21.79 -8.31
CA THR A 383 -41.23 -21.15 -9.05
C THR A 383 -40.10 -20.69 -8.12
N ASN A 384 -40.41 -20.33 -6.88
CA ASN A 384 -39.46 -19.93 -5.83
C ASN A 384 -38.53 -21.08 -5.37
N ALA A 385 -38.99 -22.34 -5.40
CA ALA A 385 -38.14 -23.48 -5.05
C ALA A 385 -37.06 -23.79 -6.09
N ARG A 386 -37.26 -23.36 -7.36
CA ARG A 386 -36.27 -23.51 -8.42
C ARG A 386 -35.13 -22.49 -8.29
N THR A 387 -35.41 -21.24 -7.98
CA THR A 387 -34.39 -20.18 -7.80
C THR A 387 -33.57 -20.40 -6.53
N ASP A 388 -34.20 -20.79 -5.42
CA ASP A 388 -33.53 -21.11 -4.15
C ASP A 388 -32.47 -22.23 -4.26
N ARG A 389 -32.60 -23.12 -5.26
CA ARG A 389 -31.58 -24.15 -5.55
C ARG A 389 -30.27 -23.55 -6.06
N TYR A 390 -30.31 -22.41 -6.73
CA TYR A 390 -29.18 -21.79 -7.41
C TYR A 390 -28.66 -20.55 -6.69
N VAL A 391 -29.08 -20.33 -5.44
CA VAL A 391 -28.46 -19.35 -4.54
C VAL A 391 -27.54 -20.09 -3.58
N ALA A 392 -26.26 -19.72 -3.57
CA ALA A 392 -25.25 -20.36 -2.73
C ALA A 392 -25.57 -20.20 -1.25
N LYS A 393 -25.49 -21.30 -0.51
CA LYS A 393 -25.67 -21.30 0.96
C LYS A 393 -24.33 -21.30 1.72
N ALA A 394 -23.22 -21.44 0.99
CA ALA A 394 -21.86 -21.47 1.50
C ALA A 394 -20.87 -20.97 0.42
N ARG A 395 -19.64 -20.64 0.83
CA ARG A 395 -18.54 -20.25 -0.08
C ARG A 395 -17.86 -21.46 -0.75
N GLU A 396 -18.34 -22.67 -0.52
CA GLU A 396 -17.92 -23.89 -1.25
C GLU A 396 -18.36 -23.85 -2.73
N TYR A 397 -19.34 -22.99 -3.05
CA TYR A 397 -19.74 -22.70 -4.43
C TYR A 397 -18.79 -21.68 -5.05
N PRO A 398 -18.56 -21.71 -6.38
CA PRO A 398 -17.65 -20.78 -7.04
C PRO A 398 -18.16 -19.33 -7.05
N ARG A 399 -19.47 -19.10 -6.84
CA ARG A 399 -20.12 -17.79 -6.77
C ARG A 399 -21.48 -17.86 -6.09
N ASN A 400 -22.08 -16.70 -5.79
CA ASN A 400 -23.33 -16.63 -5.02
C ASN A 400 -24.59 -16.98 -5.82
N TYR A 401 -24.74 -16.47 -7.05
CA TYR A 401 -25.90 -16.73 -7.89
C TYR A 401 -25.50 -17.61 -9.07
N LEU A 402 -26.05 -18.83 -9.17
CA LEU A 402 -25.62 -19.85 -10.12
C LEU A 402 -26.68 -20.21 -11.17
N LEU A 403 -27.81 -19.49 -11.22
CA LEU A 403 -28.96 -19.89 -12.03
C LEU A 403 -28.62 -19.86 -13.53
N THR A 404 -28.07 -18.74 -13.98
CA THR A 404 -27.59 -18.52 -15.35
C THR A 404 -26.13 -18.96 -15.48
N PRO A 405 -25.61 -19.33 -16.67
CA PRO A 405 -24.18 -19.55 -16.86
C PRO A 405 -23.34 -18.31 -16.51
N PHE A 406 -22.07 -18.52 -16.12
CA PHE A 406 -21.13 -17.42 -15.91
C PHE A 406 -20.84 -16.70 -17.24
N ASP A 407 -20.88 -15.37 -17.20
CA ASP A 407 -20.55 -14.49 -18.33
C ASP A 407 -19.73 -13.31 -17.82
N LEU A 408 -18.48 -13.18 -18.28
CA LEU A 408 -17.57 -12.15 -17.80
C LEU A 408 -18.01 -10.73 -18.18
N ALA A 409 -18.70 -10.56 -19.32
CA ALA A 409 -19.24 -9.25 -19.71
C ALA A 409 -20.42 -8.85 -18.82
N GLN A 410 -21.23 -9.81 -18.38
CA GLN A 410 -22.27 -9.59 -17.38
C GLN A 410 -21.66 -9.23 -16.02
N GLU A 411 -20.64 -9.97 -15.57
CA GLU A 411 -19.96 -9.68 -14.30
C GLU A 411 -19.31 -8.29 -14.28
N THR A 412 -18.84 -7.80 -15.43
CA THR A 412 -18.18 -6.50 -15.54
C THR A 412 -19.12 -5.40 -16.03
N ARG A 413 -19.34 -5.29 -17.35
CA ARG A 413 -20.17 -4.24 -17.98
C ARG A 413 -21.62 -4.30 -17.54
N GLY A 414 -22.21 -5.51 -17.46
CA GLY A 414 -23.60 -5.69 -17.02
C GLY A 414 -23.81 -5.21 -15.59
N ALA A 415 -22.91 -5.60 -14.69
CA ALA A 415 -22.94 -5.15 -13.30
C ALA A 415 -22.77 -3.63 -13.18
N TRP A 416 -21.78 -3.07 -13.87
CA TRP A 416 -21.56 -1.63 -13.88
C TRP A 416 -22.79 -0.87 -14.39
N ALA A 417 -23.41 -1.29 -15.49
CA ALA A 417 -24.56 -0.59 -16.07
C ALA A 417 -25.75 -0.53 -15.09
N VAL A 418 -26.02 -1.61 -14.35
CA VAL A 418 -27.10 -1.63 -13.34
C VAL A 418 -26.75 -0.74 -12.14
N ALA A 419 -25.51 -0.80 -11.67
CA ALA A 419 -25.05 0.02 -10.55
C ALA A 419 -25.05 1.52 -10.92
N ASP A 420 -24.54 1.89 -12.08
CA ASP A 420 -24.48 3.28 -12.55
C ASP A 420 -25.88 3.86 -12.79
N ALA A 421 -26.81 3.08 -13.33
CA ALA A 421 -28.22 3.48 -13.45
C ALA A 421 -28.94 3.68 -12.10
N LEU A 422 -28.43 3.07 -11.03
CA LEU A 422 -28.96 3.23 -9.68
C LEU A 422 -28.28 4.38 -8.91
N ALA A 423 -27.07 4.77 -9.31
CA ALA A 423 -26.32 5.86 -8.69
C ALA A 423 -27.03 7.21 -8.87
N PRO A 424 -26.96 8.11 -7.88
CA PRO A 424 -27.57 9.42 -7.99
C PRO A 424 -26.83 10.31 -9.01
N PRO A 425 -27.49 11.33 -9.59
CA PRO A 425 -26.86 12.26 -10.51
C PRO A 425 -25.57 12.87 -9.94
N GLY A 426 -24.51 12.90 -10.74
CA GLY A 426 -23.20 13.43 -10.34
C GLY A 426 -22.32 12.47 -9.53
N LYS A 427 -22.80 11.29 -9.12
CA LYS A 427 -22.02 10.28 -8.37
C LYS A 427 -21.93 8.94 -9.11
N GLY A 428 -21.62 9.00 -10.41
CA GLY A 428 -21.49 7.80 -11.24
C GLY A 428 -20.45 6.81 -10.69
N VAL A 429 -20.63 5.53 -11.01
CA VAL A 429 -19.75 4.46 -10.53
C VAL A 429 -18.40 4.55 -11.26
N ARG A 430 -17.31 4.63 -10.48
CA ARG A 430 -15.92 4.76 -10.99
C ARG A 430 -14.94 3.74 -10.41
N LEU A 431 -15.41 2.88 -9.50
CA LEU A 431 -14.61 1.87 -8.82
C LEU A 431 -15.30 0.49 -8.91
N TYR A 432 -14.50 -0.51 -9.22
CA TYR A 432 -14.85 -1.93 -9.18
C TYR A 432 -14.14 -2.60 -8.01
N GLN A 433 -14.89 -3.23 -7.10
CA GLN A 433 -14.35 -3.99 -5.97
C GLN A 433 -14.42 -5.48 -6.28
N TRP A 434 -13.28 -6.18 -6.29
CA TRP A 434 -13.26 -7.62 -6.58
C TRP A 434 -13.81 -8.42 -5.40
N SER A 435 -14.83 -9.24 -5.64
CA SER A 435 -15.42 -10.12 -4.63
C SER A 435 -14.58 -11.40 -4.42
N GLY A 436 -14.81 -12.07 -3.29
CA GLY A 436 -14.28 -13.42 -3.06
C GLY A 436 -12.78 -13.45 -2.79
N ASP A 437 -12.07 -14.38 -3.43
CA ASP A 437 -10.60 -14.47 -3.39
C ASP A 437 -9.89 -13.28 -4.07
N ALA A 438 -10.65 -12.43 -4.78
CA ALA A 438 -10.14 -11.30 -5.54
C ALA A 438 -8.96 -11.69 -6.44
N GLN A 439 -9.06 -12.83 -7.14
CA GLN A 439 -8.07 -13.28 -8.13
C GLN A 439 -8.61 -13.20 -9.58
N PRO A 440 -9.05 -12.04 -10.07
CA PRO A 440 -9.55 -11.88 -11.43
C PRO A 440 -8.48 -12.19 -12.48
N SER A 441 -8.96 -12.57 -13.67
CA SER A 441 -8.12 -12.74 -14.86
C SER A 441 -7.67 -11.39 -15.43
N GLU A 442 -6.65 -11.44 -16.29
CA GLU A 442 -6.17 -10.26 -17.03
C GLU A 442 -7.29 -9.60 -17.86
N GLU A 443 -8.10 -10.43 -18.53
CA GLU A 443 -9.25 -9.97 -19.32
C GLU A 443 -10.28 -9.25 -18.47
N ALA A 444 -10.60 -9.79 -17.28
CA ALA A 444 -11.55 -9.17 -16.36
C ALA A 444 -11.07 -7.77 -15.94
N ILE A 445 -9.79 -7.63 -15.59
CA ILE A 445 -9.20 -6.33 -15.24
C ILE A 445 -9.25 -5.38 -16.43
N ALA A 446 -8.87 -5.84 -17.63
CA ALA A 446 -8.89 -5.04 -18.84
C ALA A 446 -10.31 -4.52 -19.18
N LEU A 447 -11.34 -5.35 -19.00
CA LEU A 447 -12.74 -4.95 -19.21
C LEU A 447 -13.18 -3.84 -18.26
N THR A 448 -12.83 -3.92 -16.97
CA THR A 448 -13.15 -2.85 -16.00
C THR A 448 -12.46 -1.53 -16.38
N ARG A 449 -11.18 -1.58 -16.78
CA ARG A 449 -10.43 -0.40 -17.25
C ARG A 449 -10.99 0.18 -18.54
N GLY A 450 -11.47 -0.66 -19.45
CA GLY A 450 -12.17 -0.23 -20.67
C GLY A 450 -13.46 0.55 -20.40
N LEU A 451 -14.04 0.41 -19.20
CA LEU A 451 -15.18 1.18 -18.71
C LEU A 451 -14.76 2.41 -17.89
N SER A 452 -13.47 2.76 -17.90
CA SER A 452 -12.89 3.80 -17.03
C SER A 452 -13.09 3.55 -15.53
N LEU A 453 -13.24 2.27 -15.13
CA LEU A 453 -13.27 1.88 -13.72
C LEU A 453 -11.86 1.57 -13.26
N ARG A 454 -11.48 2.15 -12.12
CA ARG A 454 -10.37 1.61 -11.32
C ARG A 454 -10.85 0.35 -10.61
N ASN A 455 -9.93 -0.49 -10.16
CA ASN A 455 -10.28 -1.69 -9.42
C ASN A 455 -9.41 -1.89 -8.18
N ILE A 456 -10.00 -2.47 -7.13
CA ILE A 456 -9.37 -2.72 -5.83
C ILE A 456 -9.87 -4.05 -5.24
N ASN A 457 -9.21 -4.49 -4.17
CA ASN A 457 -9.42 -5.68 -3.33
C ASN A 457 -8.34 -6.74 -3.59
N GLY A 458 -8.35 -7.76 -2.74
CA GLY A 458 -7.27 -8.73 -2.63
C GLY A 458 -6.12 -8.17 -1.80
N GLY A 459 -5.17 -9.05 -1.50
CA GLY A 459 -4.21 -8.80 -0.45
C GLY A 459 -4.87 -9.00 0.93
N GLU A 460 -4.12 -9.54 1.87
CA GLU A 460 -4.60 -9.81 3.23
C GLU A 460 -3.60 -9.20 4.21
N ALA A 461 -3.51 -7.87 4.21
CA ALA A 461 -2.52 -7.18 5.02
C ALA A 461 -2.75 -7.46 6.51
N ARG A 462 -1.79 -8.16 7.13
CA ARG A 462 -1.77 -8.42 8.58
C ARG A 462 -0.39 -8.17 9.12
N PHE A 463 -0.30 -7.37 10.17
CA PHE A 463 0.93 -7.17 10.93
C PHE A 463 0.56 -7.10 12.42
N ASP A 464 0.22 -8.26 12.97
CA ASP A 464 -0.32 -8.42 14.31
C ASP A 464 0.41 -9.54 15.07
N ALA A 465 -0.01 -9.85 16.30
CA ALA A 465 0.65 -10.88 17.11
C ALA A 465 0.65 -12.29 16.47
N THR A 466 -0.28 -12.57 15.55
CA THR A 466 -0.35 -13.85 14.81
C THR A 466 0.57 -13.84 13.60
N TYR A 467 0.74 -12.67 12.97
CA TYR A 467 1.59 -12.45 11.80
C TYR A 467 2.55 -11.27 12.07
N PRO A 468 3.55 -11.43 12.96
CA PRO A 468 4.33 -10.31 13.50
C PRO A 468 5.49 -9.93 12.57
N SER A 469 5.21 -9.66 11.30
CA SER A 469 6.24 -9.35 10.31
C SER A 469 5.70 -8.54 9.13
N VAL A 470 6.54 -7.65 8.59
CA VAL A 470 6.27 -6.89 7.37
C VAL A 470 6.14 -7.78 6.13
N ALA A 471 6.61 -9.03 6.20
CA ALA A 471 6.44 -10.03 5.13
C ALA A 471 4.97 -10.43 4.90
N HIS A 472 4.07 -10.05 5.81
CA HIS A 472 2.63 -10.27 5.71
C HIS A 472 1.85 -9.04 5.22
N LEU A 473 2.57 -8.01 4.76
CA LEU A 473 1.98 -6.83 4.13
C LEU A 473 2.12 -6.93 2.61
N PRO A 474 1.01 -6.97 1.85
CA PRO A 474 1.07 -7.03 0.39
C PRO A 474 1.64 -5.74 -0.19
N PRO A 475 2.23 -5.75 -1.40
CA PRO A 475 2.65 -4.54 -2.12
C PRO A 475 1.44 -3.67 -2.54
N LEU A 476 1.66 -2.66 -3.39
CA LEU A 476 0.57 -1.78 -3.83
C LEU A 476 -0.43 -2.45 -4.77
N ALA A 477 0.03 -3.35 -5.62
CA ALA A 477 -0.81 -3.98 -6.63
C ALA A 477 -0.31 -5.37 -7.03
N ARG A 478 -1.24 -6.25 -7.39
CA ARG A 478 -0.98 -7.55 -7.99
C ARG A 478 -0.63 -7.40 -9.48
N PRO A 479 0.49 -7.94 -9.97
CA PRO A 479 0.74 -8.05 -11.40
C PRO A 479 -0.09 -9.18 -12.02
N VAL A 480 -0.81 -8.90 -13.12
CA VAL A 480 -1.65 -9.89 -13.81
C VAL A 480 -1.50 -9.70 -15.32
N GLY A 481 -0.55 -10.41 -15.93
CA GLY A 481 -0.16 -10.17 -17.32
C GLY A 481 0.31 -8.73 -17.51
N GLU A 482 -0.28 -8.01 -18.47
CA GLU A 482 -0.04 -6.58 -18.72
C GLU A 482 -0.88 -5.66 -17.82
N GLN A 483 -1.78 -6.24 -17.02
CA GLN A 483 -2.65 -5.51 -16.10
C GLN A 483 -2.09 -5.49 -14.68
N ARG A 484 -2.67 -4.61 -13.86
CA ARG A 484 -2.42 -4.55 -12.42
C ARG A 484 -3.73 -4.38 -11.69
N GLN A 485 -3.88 -5.08 -10.59
CA GLN A 485 -5.01 -4.95 -9.66
C GLN A 485 -4.51 -4.28 -8.38
N VAL A 486 -5.13 -3.18 -7.96
CA VAL A 486 -4.74 -2.50 -6.72
C VAL A 486 -5.15 -3.37 -5.53
N TYR A 487 -4.24 -3.63 -4.60
CA TYR A 487 -4.59 -4.34 -3.38
C TYR A 487 -5.29 -3.43 -2.37
N ALA A 488 -6.17 -4.02 -1.56
CA ALA A 488 -6.65 -3.36 -0.36
C ALA A 488 -5.49 -3.08 0.61
N VAL A 489 -5.68 -2.07 1.45
CA VAL A 489 -4.64 -1.63 2.40
C VAL A 489 -4.67 -2.46 3.68
N SER A 490 -5.86 -2.88 4.10
CA SER A 490 -6.11 -3.81 5.20
C SER A 490 -6.70 -5.12 4.64
N ALA A 491 -6.66 -6.19 5.44
CA ALA A 491 -7.41 -7.40 5.12
C ALA A 491 -8.93 -7.18 5.20
N ASP A 492 -9.70 -7.90 4.37
CA ASP A 492 -11.16 -8.06 4.54
C ASP A 492 -11.43 -8.80 5.86
N ASP A 493 -12.55 -8.48 6.50
CA ASP A 493 -13.03 -9.26 7.62
C ASP A 493 -13.59 -10.57 7.06
N LEU A 494 -13.24 -11.76 7.57
CA LEU A 494 -13.67 -13.04 6.99
C LEU A 494 -14.92 -13.65 7.66
N PRO A 495 -16.19 -13.22 7.44
CA PRO A 495 -17.30 -14.08 7.83
C PRO A 495 -17.47 -15.22 6.81
N VAL A 496 -17.09 -16.41 7.23
CA VAL A 496 -17.82 -17.63 6.84
C VAL A 496 -18.92 -17.79 7.89
N ARG A 497 -20.17 -18.13 7.50
CA ARG A 497 -21.35 -18.24 8.40
C ARG A 497 -21.13 -19.07 9.69
N LYS A 498 -20.06 -19.86 9.77
CA LYS A 498 -19.66 -20.69 10.91
C LYS A 498 -18.42 -20.19 11.68
N ALA A 499 -17.86 -19.03 11.35
CA ALA A 499 -16.55 -18.54 11.83
C ALA A 499 -16.55 -17.07 12.30
N TRP A 500 -17.61 -16.61 12.98
CA TRP A 500 -17.68 -15.23 13.52
C TRP A 500 -16.57 -14.90 14.52
N ARG A 501 -16.16 -15.87 15.37
CA ARG A 501 -15.07 -15.67 16.34
C ARG A 501 -13.75 -15.30 15.63
N PRO A 502 -13.27 -16.07 14.63
CA PRO A 502 -12.14 -15.67 13.80
C PRO A 502 -12.30 -14.31 13.11
N ALA A 503 -13.48 -13.98 12.56
CA ALA A 503 -13.71 -12.71 11.87
C ALA A 503 -13.56 -11.51 12.82
N VAL A 504 -14.19 -11.57 14.01
CA VAL A 504 -14.04 -10.53 15.03
C VAL A 504 -12.61 -10.45 15.56
N ALA A 505 -11.92 -11.59 15.71
CA ALA A 505 -10.51 -11.58 16.10
C ALA A 505 -9.61 -10.91 15.04
N ALA A 506 -9.90 -11.10 13.75
CA ALA A 506 -9.21 -10.40 12.67
C ALA A 506 -9.47 -8.89 12.70
N LEU A 507 -10.73 -8.47 12.90
CA LEU A 507 -11.09 -7.05 13.09
C LEU A 507 -10.34 -6.45 14.28
N LYS A 508 -10.26 -7.14 15.42
CA LYS A 508 -9.48 -6.69 16.59
C LYS A 508 -7.98 -6.57 16.29
N GLY A 509 -7.45 -7.44 15.44
CA GLY A 509 -6.04 -7.40 14.99
C GLY A 509 -5.69 -6.19 14.12
N LEU A 510 -6.67 -5.51 13.52
CA LEU A 510 -6.45 -4.33 12.69
C LEU A 510 -5.78 -3.20 13.48
N ARG A 511 -6.14 -2.97 14.75
CA ARG A 511 -5.50 -1.95 15.60
C ARG A 511 -3.98 -2.13 15.71
N THR A 512 -3.52 -3.37 15.91
CA THR A 512 -2.09 -3.69 15.94
C THR A 512 -1.44 -3.47 14.59
N THR A 513 -2.11 -3.90 13.51
CA THR A 513 -1.62 -3.71 12.13
C THR A 513 -1.51 -2.21 11.80
N LEU A 514 -2.50 -1.39 12.17
CA LEU A 514 -2.48 0.05 11.96
C LEU A 514 -1.34 0.73 12.72
N ALA A 515 -1.06 0.31 13.94
CA ALA A 515 0.07 0.82 14.72
C ALA A 515 1.42 0.42 14.11
N ALA A 516 1.59 -0.86 13.78
CA ALA A 516 2.83 -1.40 13.22
C ALA A 516 3.14 -0.88 11.80
N THR A 517 2.12 -0.44 11.08
CA THR A 517 2.25 0.19 9.75
C THR A 517 2.28 1.71 9.79
N GLU A 518 2.23 2.32 10.97
CA GLU A 518 2.44 3.77 11.17
C GLU A 518 3.81 4.07 11.74
N THR A 519 4.28 3.29 12.70
CA THR A 519 5.52 3.52 13.44
C THR A 519 6.36 2.23 13.49
N PRO A 520 7.69 2.29 13.25
CA PRO A 520 8.50 3.50 13.00
C PRO A 520 8.37 4.07 11.60
N ARG A 521 7.78 3.32 10.65
CA ARG A 521 7.62 3.73 9.26
C ARG A 521 6.15 3.67 8.88
N ARG A 522 5.66 4.72 8.21
CA ARG A 522 4.32 4.69 7.60
C ARG A 522 4.36 3.86 6.32
N LEU A 523 3.87 2.63 6.40
CA LEU A 523 3.87 1.64 5.31
C LEU A 523 2.52 1.54 4.60
N LYS A 524 1.43 1.87 5.28
CA LYS A 524 0.05 1.69 4.81
C LYS A 524 -0.83 2.86 5.26
N GLY A 525 -1.89 3.18 4.52
CA GLY A 525 -2.96 4.06 5.01
C GLY A 525 -3.78 3.40 6.12
N PHE A 526 -4.69 4.14 6.75
CA PHE A 526 -5.76 3.57 7.55
C PHE A 526 -6.87 3.15 6.60
N ASN A 527 -7.07 1.85 6.43
CA ASN A 527 -8.21 1.32 5.69
C ASN A 527 -9.08 0.46 6.61
N LEU A 528 -10.38 0.72 6.57
CA LEU A 528 -11.41 -0.11 7.19
C LEU A 528 -12.18 -0.82 6.07
N HIS A 529 -11.84 -2.08 5.81
CA HIS A 529 -12.47 -2.94 4.81
C HIS A 529 -13.27 -4.04 5.52
N TYR A 530 -14.55 -4.14 5.20
CA TYR A 530 -15.44 -5.15 5.77
C TYR A 530 -16.64 -5.41 4.88
N ARG A 531 -17.39 -6.47 5.14
CA ARG A 531 -18.65 -6.77 4.45
C ARG A 531 -19.88 -6.24 5.16
N LEU A 532 -20.93 -5.97 4.40
CA LEU A 532 -22.18 -5.47 4.97
C LEU A 532 -22.76 -6.45 6.01
N ALA A 533 -22.66 -7.76 5.79
CA ALA A 533 -23.09 -8.81 6.71
C ALA A 533 -22.51 -8.66 8.12
N THR A 534 -21.31 -8.08 8.24
CA THR A 534 -20.58 -7.89 9.50
C THR A 534 -21.26 -6.89 10.41
N VAL A 535 -21.93 -5.88 9.84
CA VAL A 535 -22.76 -4.91 10.58
C VAL A 535 -23.92 -5.61 11.30
N GLY A 536 -24.37 -6.77 10.82
CA GLY A 536 -25.41 -7.57 11.46
C GLY A 536 -24.96 -8.28 12.75
N ASN A 537 -23.66 -8.30 13.06
CA ASN A 537 -23.13 -8.88 14.28
C ASN A 537 -22.83 -7.77 15.31
N PRO A 538 -23.48 -7.76 16.50
CA PRO A 538 -23.29 -6.69 17.47
C PRO A 538 -21.86 -6.49 17.98
N GLU A 539 -21.07 -7.56 18.12
CA GLU A 539 -19.68 -7.45 18.56
C GLU A 539 -18.82 -6.83 17.45
N ALA A 540 -18.99 -7.28 16.20
CA ALA A 540 -18.26 -6.73 15.08
C ALA A 540 -18.64 -5.27 14.78
N LEU A 541 -19.94 -4.94 14.87
CA LEU A 541 -20.43 -3.57 14.72
C LEU A 541 -19.81 -2.64 15.78
N SER A 542 -19.75 -3.07 17.04
CA SER A 542 -19.10 -2.28 18.10
C SER A 542 -17.64 -1.99 17.76
N GLU A 543 -16.89 -2.97 17.26
CA GLU A 543 -15.49 -2.77 16.86
C GLU A 543 -15.36 -1.81 15.66
N ILE A 544 -16.27 -1.91 14.67
CA ILE A 544 -16.32 -0.97 13.54
C ILE A 544 -16.57 0.46 14.03
N GLU A 545 -17.55 0.66 14.91
CA GLU A 545 -17.85 1.96 15.52
C GLU A 545 -16.67 2.51 16.35
N ASP A 546 -15.95 1.64 17.05
CA ASP A 546 -14.72 2.01 17.77
C ASP A 546 -13.64 2.53 16.82
N TYR A 547 -13.42 1.87 15.68
CA TYR A 547 -12.48 2.33 14.65
C TYR A 547 -12.90 3.66 14.02
N LEU A 548 -14.20 3.85 13.77
CA LEU A 548 -14.72 5.10 13.22
C LEU A 548 -14.56 6.26 14.21
N ARG A 549 -14.85 6.04 15.49
CA ARG A 549 -14.61 7.04 16.55
C ARG A 549 -13.14 7.39 16.69
N GLU A 550 -12.25 6.40 16.62
CA GLU A 550 -10.80 6.61 16.61
C GLU A 550 -10.35 7.41 15.39
N ALA A 551 -10.83 7.05 14.20
CA ALA A 551 -10.48 7.75 12.96
C ALA A 551 -10.96 9.21 12.95
N GLN A 552 -12.15 9.48 13.52
CA GLN A 552 -12.68 10.84 13.64
C GLN A 552 -11.83 11.69 14.59
N GLY A 553 -11.34 11.12 15.69
CA GLY A 553 -10.49 11.80 16.68
C GLY A 553 -8.99 11.86 16.35
N SER A 554 -8.56 11.21 15.26
CA SER A 554 -7.14 11.12 14.89
C SER A 554 -6.73 12.16 13.84
N ALA A 555 -5.44 12.47 13.77
CA ALA A 555 -4.84 13.32 12.75
C ALA A 555 -4.73 12.60 11.38
N LEU A 556 -5.89 12.25 10.82
CA LEU A 556 -6.03 11.58 9.52
C LEU A 556 -6.57 12.55 8.46
N ILE A 557 -6.36 12.21 7.19
CA ILE A 557 -6.99 12.84 6.03
C ILE A 557 -7.93 11.83 5.36
N PRO A 558 -9.26 11.98 5.52
CA PRO A 558 -10.22 11.07 4.90
C PRO A 558 -10.33 11.30 3.39
N ILE A 559 -10.31 10.23 2.61
CA ILE A 559 -10.50 10.22 1.15
C ILE A 559 -11.42 9.06 0.74
N ARG A 560 -11.99 9.13 -0.46
CA ARG A 560 -12.76 8.00 -1.03
C ARG A 560 -11.82 6.88 -1.48
N THR A 561 -12.33 5.64 -1.54
CA THR A 561 -11.53 4.48 -1.94
C THR A 561 -11.06 4.59 -3.38
N GLY A 562 -11.88 5.14 -4.28
CA GLY A 562 -11.51 5.41 -5.66
C GLY A 562 -10.34 6.39 -5.82
N GLU A 563 -10.10 7.25 -4.82
CA GLU A 563 -8.97 8.17 -4.78
C GLU A 563 -7.69 7.48 -4.30
N TYR A 564 -7.78 6.55 -3.34
CA TYR A 564 -6.65 5.69 -3.00
C TYR A 564 -6.25 4.80 -4.19
N ALA A 565 -7.22 4.19 -4.88
CA ALA A 565 -6.96 3.40 -6.08
C ALA A 565 -6.24 4.23 -7.16
N ALA A 566 -6.55 5.53 -7.25
CA ALA A 566 -5.84 6.48 -8.11
C ALA A 566 -4.35 6.59 -7.78
N LEU A 567 -4.05 6.79 -6.49
CA LEU A 567 -2.68 6.92 -6.00
C LEU A 567 -1.86 5.67 -6.35
N ALA A 568 -2.43 4.49 -6.12
CA ALA A 568 -1.77 3.22 -6.42
C ALA A 568 -1.53 3.01 -7.93
N ASP A 569 -2.51 3.33 -8.78
CA ASP A 569 -2.39 3.21 -10.24
C ASP A 569 -1.38 4.21 -10.85
N ASP A 570 -1.26 5.41 -10.25
CA ASP A 570 -0.40 6.50 -10.72
C ASP A 570 1.04 6.42 -10.17
N PHE A 571 1.25 5.81 -9.00
CA PHE A 571 2.58 5.58 -8.40
C PHE A 571 3.67 5.11 -9.39
N PRO A 572 3.42 4.09 -10.24
CA PRO A 572 4.43 3.62 -11.19
C PRO A 572 4.66 4.54 -12.38
N ARG A 573 3.79 5.52 -12.62
CA ARG A 573 3.87 6.46 -13.75
C ARG A 573 4.70 7.71 -13.44
N VAL A 574 4.90 8.00 -12.15
CA VAL A 574 5.62 9.22 -11.73
C VAL A 574 7.05 9.20 -12.24
N GLU A 575 7.44 10.27 -12.91
CA GLU A 575 8.82 10.47 -13.35
C GLU A 575 9.51 11.53 -12.52
N ILE A 576 10.75 11.24 -12.16
CA ILE A 576 11.61 12.12 -11.37
C ILE A 576 12.87 12.33 -12.17
N ALA A 577 13.18 13.59 -12.49
CA ALA A 577 14.42 13.97 -13.17
C ALA A 577 15.27 14.84 -12.25
N VAL A 578 16.57 14.59 -12.23
CA VAL A 578 17.49 15.44 -11.46
C VAL A 578 17.65 16.77 -12.18
N SER A 579 17.40 17.89 -11.50
CA SER A 579 17.59 19.24 -12.05
C SER A 579 18.81 19.97 -11.47
N GLY A 580 19.43 19.39 -10.44
CA GLY A 580 20.63 19.88 -9.77
C GLY A 580 21.00 19.00 -8.57
N PRO A 581 22.09 19.30 -7.83
CA PRO A 581 22.61 18.43 -6.77
C PRO A 581 21.62 18.16 -5.62
N ARG A 582 20.71 19.11 -5.37
CA ARG A 582 19.67 19.04 -4.32
C ARG A 582 18.29 19.42 -4.88
N SER A 583 18.09 19.24 -6.18
CA SER A 583 16.85 19.62 -6.83
C SER A 583 16.37 18.59 -7.86
N TRP A 584 15.05 18.41 -7.89
CA TRP A 584 14.38 17.46 -8.75
C TRP A 584 13.17 18.09 -9.42
N GLU A 585 12.89 17.62 -10.63
CA GLU A 585 11.66 17.88 -11.36
C GLU A 585 10.80 16.61 -11.31
N VAL A 586 9.54 16.76 -10.93
CA VAL A 586 8.57 15.66 -10.85
C VAL A 586 7.42 15.91 -11.82
N ARG A 587 7.15 14.91 -12.67
CA ARG A 587 6.17 14.98 -13.76
C ARG A 587 5.40 13.67 -13.90
N ARG A 588 4.31 13.69 -14.68
CA ARG A 588 3.39 12.54 -14.86
C ARG A 588 2.93 11.91 -13.54
N ARG A 589 2.77 12.74 -12.50
CA ARG A 589 2.47 12.25 -11.16
C ARG A 589 1.00 11.84 -10.97
N GLY A 590 0.12 12.23 -11.89
CA GLY A 590 -1.31 11.97 -11.82
C GLY A 590 -1.87 12.43 -10.48
N SER A 591 -2.43 11.49 -9.73
CA SER A 591 -3.09 11.72 -8.45
C SER A 591 -2.13 11.84 -7.26
N ILE A 592 -0.83 11.50 -7.43
CA ILE A 592 0.16 11.59 -6.35
C ILE A 592 0.38 13.06 -5.95
N GLN A 593 0.08 13.40 -4.69
CA GLN A 593 0.27 14.75 -4.14
C GLN A 593 1.23 14.81 -2.95
N THR A 594 2.03 13.76 -2.73
CA THR A 594 3.05 13.75 -1.68
C THR A 594 4.35 13.16 -2.21
N LEU A 595 5.47 13.83 -1.90
CA LEU A 595 6.81 13.28 -2.04
C LEU A 595 7.43 13.10 -0.66
N ARG A 596 8.23 12.05 -0.51
CA ARG A 596 8.90 11.71 0.74
C ARG A 596 10.41 11.63 0.54
N PHE A 597 11.18 12.08 1.50
CA PHE A 597 12.61 11.77 1.63
C PHE A 597 12.80 10.93 2.89
N ASP A 598 13.51 9.82 2.75
CA ASP A 598 13.88 8.92 3.85
C ASP A 598 15.19 9.37 4.49
N ASP A 599 15.45 8.92 5.74
CA ASP A 599 16.65 9.27 6.52
C ASP A 599 16.93 10.79 6.52
N ALA A 600 15.85 11.56 6.69
CA ALA A 600 15.77 12.97 6.32
C ALA A 600 15.79 13.91 7.53
N ASP A 601 16.24 13.46 8.71
CA ASP A 601 16.27 14.25 9.95
C ASP A 601 16.99 15.60 9.77
N ALA A 602 18.03 15.64 8.93
CA ALA A 602 18.81 16.84 8.62
C ALA A 602 18.44 17.51 7.28
N ILE A 603 17.38 17.07 6.60
CA ILE A 603 16.96 17.56 5.28
C ILE A 603 15.70 18.40 5.42
N GLU A 604 15.68 19.62 4.86
CA GLU A 604 14.48 20.46 4.75
C GLU A 604 14.25 20.86 3.29
N ALA A 605 12.98 21.08 2.90
CA ALA A 605 12.67 21.72 1.63
C ALA A 605 12.93 23.22 1.69
N ASP A 606 13.46 23.76 0.59
CA ASP A 606 13.48 25.18 0.33
C ASP A 606 12.17 25.57 -0.39
N LEU A 607 11.17 25.95 0.39
CA LEU A 607 9.86 26.33 -0.13
C LEU A 607 9.88 27.58 -1.02
N ALA A 608 10.90 28.46 -0.87
CA ALA A 608 11.02 29.66 -1.69
C ALA A 608 11.63 29.34 -3.06
N ALA A 609 12.54 28.36 -3.12
CA ALA A 609 13.15 27.90 -4.37
C ALA A 609 12.36 26.77 -5.07
N SER A 610 11.38 26.17 -4.39
CA SER A 610 10.52 25.11 -4.92
C SER A 610 9.27 25.68 -5.61
N GLU A 611 8.74 24.95 -6.58
CA GLU A 611 7.51 25.28 -7.31
C GLU A 611 6.53 24.11 -7.19
N GLY A 612 5.29 24.40 -6.80
CA GLY A 612 4.26 23.37 -6.57
C GLY A 612 4.41 22.60 -5.26
N VAL A 613 5.25 23.05 -4.32
CA VAL A 613 5.36 22.52 -2.96
C VAL A 613 4.62 23.46 -1.99
N ILE A 614 3.55 22.96 -1.37
CA ILE A 614 2.69 23.73 -0.45
C ILE A 614 3.35 23.84 0.92
N GLY A 615 3.99 22.76 1.38
CA GLY A 615 4.60 22.72 2.70
C GLY A 615 5.24 21.37 2.99
N GLN A 616 5.64 21.17 4.24
CA GLN A 616 6.38 20.00 4.67
C GLN A 616 5.99 19.53 6.07
N SER A 617 6.06 18.23 6.30
CA SER A 617 5.87 17.60 7.61
C SER A 617 6.92 16.53 7.86
N ARG A 618 7.06 16.09 9.10
CA ARG A 618 7.99 15.02 9.49
C ARG A 618 7.27 13.91 10.22
N HIS A 619 7.62 12.66 9.90
CA HIS A 619 7.13 11.47 10.58
C HIS A 619 8.13 10.33 10.39
N GLY A 620 8.45 9.59 11.46
CA GLY A 620 9.29 8.38 11.38
C GLY A 620 10.66 8.58 10.71
N GLY A 621 11.35 9.69 11.00
CA GLY A 621 12.65 10.02 10.36
C GLY A 621 12.56 10.45 8.89
N SER A 622 11.34 10.57 8.34
CA SER A 622 11.09 10.97 6.96
C SER A 622 10.53 12.38 6.86
N LEU A 623 10.88 13.08 5.77
CA LEU A 623 10.33 14.38 5.39
C LEU A 623 9.26 14.17 4.32
N TYR A 624 8.05 14.64 4.56
CA TYR A 624 6.93 14.60 3.61
C TYR A 624 6.69 15.99 3.06
N LEU A 625 6.58 16.11 1.74
CA LEU A 625 6.30 17.35 1.02
C LEU A 625 4.89 17.27 0.44
N ALA A 626 4.01 18.18 0.86
CA ALA A 626 2.68 18.30 0.29
C ALA A 626 2.75 19.09 -1.02
N LEU A 627 2.18 18.53 -2.09
CA LEU A 627 2.21 19.11 -3.44
C LEU A 627 0.90 19.80 -3.79
N ASP A 628 1.01 20.83 -4.64
CA ASP A 628 -0.13 21.52 -5.21
C ASP A 628 -0.69 20.75 -6.41
N SER A 629 -1.94 20.28 -6.30
CA SER A 629 -2.62 19.58 -7.39
C SER A 629 -2.84 20.46 -8.62
N GLY A 630 -2.83 21.78 -8.47
CA GLY A 630 -2.93 22.74 -9.58
C GLY A 630 -1.65 22.88 -10.42
N VAL A 631 -0.51 22.37 -9.94
CA VAL A 631 0.79 22.51 -10.63
C VAL A 631 1.20 21.15 -11.21
N GLU A 632 1.06 20.93 -12.52
CA GLU A 632 1.35 19.61 -13.14
C GLU A 632 2.85 19.20 -13.05
N LYS A 633 3.74 20.18 -13.13
CA LYS A 633 5.19 19.98 -13.13
C LYS A 633 5.79 20.60 -11.88
N VAL A 634 6.17 19.77 -10.92
CA VAL A 634 6.67 20.24 -9.62
C VAL A 634 8.19 20.31 -9.65
N ARG A 635 8.75 21.39 -9.10
CA ARG A 635 10.18 21.51 -8.83
C ARG A 635 10.42 21.47 -7.33
N VAL A 636 11.15 20.48 -6.87
CA VAL A 636 11.56 20.33 -5.47
C VAL A 636 13.00 20.76 -5.32
N VAL A 637 13.27 21.65 -4.35
CA VAL A 637 14.63 22.05 -3.97
C VAL A 637 14.79 21.80 -2.47
N LEU A 638 15.88 21.14 -2.08
CA LEU A 638 16.24 20.99 -0.67
C LEU A 638 17.16 22.12 -0.24
N ARG A 639 16.92 22.64 0.97
CA ARG A 639 17.65 23.76 1.55
C ARG A 639 19.14 23.45 1.68
N GLY A 640 19.99 24.41 1.30
CA GLY A 640 21.44 24.39 1.53
C GLY A 640 21.83 25.21 2.77
N GLU A 641 23.12 25.16 3.14
CA GLU A 641 23.66 26.01 4.22
C GLU A 641 23.49 27.50 3.85
N GLY A 642 22.89 28.29 4.75
CA GLY A 642 22.75 29.75 4.58
C GLY A 642 21.47 30.27 3.89
N ALA A 643 20.46 29.43 3.63
CA ALA A 643 19.18 29.90 3.07
C ALA A 643 18.43 30.84 4.05
N ALA A 644 18.08 32.04 3.60
CA ALA A 644 17.73 33.17 4.47
C ALA A 644 16.26 33.27 4.90
N ALA A 645 15.29 32.94 4.03
CA ALA A 645 13.87 33.15 4.31
C ALA A 645 13.07 31.85 4.35
N ARG A 646 12.16 31.73 5.32
CA ARG A 646 11.21 30.62 5.43
C ARG A 646 9.81 31.15 5.11
N PRO A 647 9.28 30.93 3.89
CA PRO A 647 7.91 31.31 3.60
C PRO A 647 6.95 30.39 4.36
N VAL A 648 5.75 30.90 4.66
CA VAL A 648 4.68 30.15 5.33
C VAL A 648 4.44 28.80 4.62
N GLY A 649 4.53 27.70 5.36
CA GLY A 649 4.37 26.35 4.82
C GLY A 649 3.24 25.59 5.50
N LEU A 650 2.51 24.78 4.74
CA LEU A 650 1.55 23.86 5.34
C LEU A 650 2.30 22.76 6.10
N SER A 651 2.04 22.63 7.39
CA SER A 651 2.56 21.52 8.20
C SER A 651 1.67 20.29 8.06
N GLU A 652 0.36 20.48 8.25
CA GLU A 652 -0.62 19.41 8.01
C GLU A 652 -2.01 19.97 7.78
N SER A 653 -2.87 19.20 7.10
CA SER A 653 -4.29 19.50 7.00
C SER A 653 -5.14 18.24 6.90
N ARG A 654 -6.34 18.29 7.47
CA ARG A 654 -7.38 17.28 7.25
C ARG A 654 -7.95 17.35 5.84
N TRP A 655 -7.88 18.51 5.20
CA TRP A 655 -8.36 18.74 3.84
C TRP A 655 -7.20 18.74 2.85
N ARG A 656 -7.50 18.42 1.60
CA ARG A 656 -6.55 18.65 0.51
C ARG A 656 -6.47 20.14 0.25
N VAL A 657 -5.26 20.63 0.04
CA VAL A 657 -4.96 22.04 -0.24
C VAL A 657 -4.44 22.16 -1.66
N SER A 658 -4.86 23.20 -2.38
CA SER A 658 -4.40 23.52 -3.73
C SER A 658 -4.42 25.03 -3.98
N GLY A 659 -3.74 25.47 -5.04
CA GLY A 659 -3.75 26.88 -5.46
C GLY A 659 -3.19 27.83 -4.40
N LEU A 660 -2.13 27.43 -3.67
CA LEU A 660 -1.58 28.26 -2.61
C LEU A 660 -0.88 29.50 -3.18
N SER A 661 -1.35 30.68 -2.77
CA SER A 661 -0.78 31.97 -3.09
C SER A 661 -0.41 32.74 -1.82
N ARG A 662 0.80 33.29 -1.78
CA ARG A 662 1.37 34.02 -0.63
C ARG A 662 1.59 35.47 -1.03
N GLY A 663 1.25 36.41 -0.16
CA GLY A 663 1.52 37.84 -0.33
C GLY A 663 1.92 38.51 0.99
N ASP A 664 2.22 39.81 0.93
CA ASP A 664 2.81 40.55 2.05
C ASP A 664 1.90 40.65 3.30
N GLY A 665 0.59 40.47 3.14
CA GLY A 665 -0.41 40.55 4.22
C GLY A 665 -1.04 39.21 4.63
N GLY A 666 -0.65 38.09 4.03
CA GLY A 666 -1.31 36.81 4.26
C GLY A 666 -1.18 35.81 3.10
N TRP A 667 -1.98 34.75 3.15
CA TRP A 667 -2.02 33.73 2.09
C TRP A 667 -3.44 33.25 1.82
N ARG A 668 -3.64 32.73 0.60
CA ARG A 668 -4.92 32.21 0.12
C ARG A 668 -4.70 30.85 -0.54
N PHE A 669 -5.69 29.98 -0.41
CA PHE A 669 -5.65 28.64 -0.99
C PHE A 669 -7.06 28.10 -1.16
N GLU A 670 -7.20 27.07 -1.99
CA GLU A 670 -8.40 26.24 -2.07
C GLU A 670 -8.24 25.01 -1.19
N ALA A 671 -9.32 24.59 -0.54
CA ALA A 671 -9.31 23.36 0.22
C ALA A 671 -10.63 22.61 0.17
N SER A 672 -10.55 21.28 0.17
CA SER A 672 -11.71 20.38 0.21
C SER A 672 -11.42 19.09 0.98
N GLY A 673 -12.42 18.54 1.65
CA GLY A 673 -12.34 17.28 2.37
C GLY A 673 -13.58 16.96 3.21
N PHE A 674 -13.48 15.89 4.02
CA PHE A 674 -14.56 15.40 4.86
C PHE A 674 -14.44 15.91 6.31
N GLY A 675 -15.59 16.24 6.91
CA GLY A 675 -15.68 16.85 8.24
C GLY A 675 -15.05 18.24 8.34
N PRO A 676 -14.88 18.78 9.56
CA PRO A 676 -14.29 20.10 9.79
C PRO A 676 -12.88 20.24 9.19
N GLY A 677 -12.59 21.39 8.57
CA GLY A 677 -11.30 21.66 7.95
C GLY A 677 -10.25 22.07 8.96
N GLU A 678 -9.41 21.14 9.40
CA GLU A 678 -8.27 21.42 10.28
C GLU A 678 -7.02 21.77 9.47
N PHE A 679 -6.35 22.85 9.84
CA PHE A 679 -5.14 23.33 9.18
C PHE A 679 -4.07 23.71 10.21
N ARG A 680 -2.83 23.30 9.95
CA ARG A 680 -1.64 23.73 10.69
C ARG A 680 -0.59 24.27 9.73
N TRP A 681 -0.09 25.44 10.03
CA TRP A 681 0.92 26.15 9.26
C TRP A 681 2.17 26.40 10.12
N ALA A 682 3.32 26.40 9.47
CA ALA A 682 4.62 26.73 10.06
C ALA A 682 5.22 27.96 9.37
N ASP A 683 6.23 28.53 10.03
CA ASP A 683 6.95 29.73 9.59
C ASP A 683 6.02 30.95 9.38
N VAL A 684 4.96 31.02 10.20
CA VAL A 684 4.02 32.15 10.23
C VAL A 684 4.55 33.24 11.16
N PRO A 685 4.60 34.53 10.75
CA PRO A 685 4.95 35.61 11.66
C PRO A 685 4.04 35.63 12.90
N PRO A 686 4.58 35.75 14.13
CA PRO A 686 3.75 35.83 15.34
C PRO A 686 2.72 36.96 15.27
N GLY A 687 1.49 36.69 15.70
CA GLY A 687 0.41 37.69 15.67
C GLY A 687 -0.98 37.10 15.45
N HIS A 688 -1.97 37.98 15.33
CA HIS A 688 -3.38 37.60 15.11
C HIS A 688 -3.75 37.67 13.64
N TYR A 689 -4.48 36.65 13.18
CA TYR A 689 -4.92 36.48 11.81
C TYR A 689 -6.44 36.35 11.76
N THR A 690 -7.05 36.90 10.72
CA THR A 690 -8.43 36.61 10.34
C THR A 690 -8.44 35.55 9.25
N VAL A 691 -9.25 34.51 9.46
CA VAL A 691 -9.44 33.42 8.52
C VAL A 691 -10.84 33.55 7.93
N THR A 692 -10.97 33.51 6.62
CA THR A 692 -12.27 33.56 5.94
C THR A 692 -12.38 32.46 4.92
N ALA A 693 -13.47 31.69 4.96
CA ALA A 693 -13.80 30.66 3.99
C ALA A 693 -14.95 31.15 3.09
N ARG A 694 -14.73 31.09 1.78
CA ARG A 694 -15.67 31.52 0.75
C ARG A 694 -15.99 30.40 -0.23
N ARG A 695 -17.22 30.43 -0.76
CA ARG A 695 -17.59 29.74 -2.00
C ARG A 695 -18.11 30.80 -2.94
N ASP A 696 -17.53 30.86 -4.14
CA ASP A 696 -17.70 31.99 -5.04
C ASP A 696 -17.43 33.30 -4.28
N GLU A 697 -18.34 34.27 -4.32
CA GLU A 697 -18.21 35.55 -3.60
C GLU A 697 -18.86 35.53 -2.20
N ALA A 698 -19.52 34.45 -1.83
CA ALA A 698 -20.21 34.34 -0.54
C ALA A 698 -19.25 33.92 0.57
N VAL A 699 -19.22 34.69 1.66
CA VAL A 699 -18.54 34.31 2.91
C VAL A 699 -19.39 33.29 3.65
N LEU A 700 -18.89 32.07 3.78
CA LEU A 700 -19.59 31.00 4.50
C LEU A 700 -19.17 30.92 5.96
N TRP A 701 -17.92 31.28 6.25
CA TRP A 701 -17.39 31.29 7.61
C TRP A 701 -16.24 32.29 7.74
N SER A 702 -16.11 32.91 8.92
CA SER A 702 -14.96 33.71 9.29
C SER A 702 -14.61 33.46 10.75
N GLY A 703 -13.32 33.44 11.06
CA GLY A 703 -12.79 33.25 12.40
C GLY A 703 -11.47 33.97 12.60
N THR A 704 -10.88 33.78 13.76
CA THR A 704 -9.56 34.33 14.12
C THR A 704 -8.65 33.22 14.60
N ALA A 705 -7.35 33.37 14.34
CA ALA A 705 -6.31 32.45 14.78
C ALA A 705 -5.08 33.23 15.21
N GLU A 706 -4.25 32.65 16.08
CA GLU A 706 -3.04 33.29 16.60
C GLU A 706 -1.83 32.42 16.30
N ALA A 707 -0.81 33.01 15.70
CA ALA A 707 0.48 32.36 15.48
C ALA A 707 1.35 32.52 16.73
N ASP A 708 1.85 31.40 17.26
CA ASP A 708 2.71 31.41 18.45
C ASP A 708 4.11 31.97 18.15
N ALA A 709 4.92 32.15 19.20
CA ALA A 709 6.30 32.64 19.08
C ALA A 709 7.23 31.72 18.27
N LEU A 710 6.83 30.47 18.03
CA LEU A 710 7.55 29.51 17.19
C LEU A 710 7.04 29.51 15.73
N GLY A 711 6.14 30.43 15.40
CA GLY A 711 5.56 30.60 14.08
C GLY A 711 4.59 29.50 13.68
N ARG A 712 3.95 28.86 14.65
CA ARG A 712 2.92 27.84 14.42
C ARG A 712 1.54 28.46 14.51
N LEU A 713 0.74 28.31 13.46
CA LEU A 713 -0.65 28.72 13.39
C LEU A 713 -1.54 27.49 13.18
N ALA A 714 -2.57 27.33 13.99
CA ALA A 714 -3.58 26.29 13.81
C ALA A 714 -4.99 26.89 13.83
N PHE A 715 -5.87 26.40 12.98
CA PHE A 715 -7.29 26.78 12.98
C PHE A 715 -8.17 25.67 12.39
N THR A 716 -9.46 25.77 12.69
CA THR A 716 -10.48 24.85 12.20
C THR A 716 -11.60 25.63 11.52
N VAL A 717 -11.98 25.21 10.32
CA VAL A 717 -13.20 25.67 9.62
C VAL A 717 -14.31 24.66 9.97
N PRO A 718 -15.30 25.03 10.82
CA PRO A 718 -16.26 24.10 11.42
C PRO A 718 -17.43 23.79 10.48
N MET A 719 -17.13 23.38 9.25
CA MET A 719 -18.13 23.05 8.23
C MET A 719 -17.62 21.93 7.32
N VAL A 720 -18.51 21.38 6.50
CA VAL A 720 -18.16 20.36 5.51
C VAL A 720 -17.60 21.02 4.25
N GLY A 721 -16.44 20.54 3.79
CA GLY A 721 -15.72 21.07 2.63
C GLY A 721 -15.70 20.11 1.43
N LEU A 722 -16.75 19.33 1.17
CA LEU A 722 -16.77 18.39 0.05
C LEU A 722 -16.60 19.08 -1.31
N GLU A 723 -17.18 20.27 -1.44
CA GLU A 723 -16.89 21.19 -2.52
C GLU A 723 -15.76 22.13 -2.08
N PRO A 724 -14.80 22.45 -2.99
CA PRO A 724 -13.71 23.36 -2.67
C PRO A 724 -14.18 24.71 -2.10
N LEU A 725 -13.50 25.15 -1.05
CA LEU A 725 -13.64 26.47 -0.47
C LEU A 725 -12.37 27.28 -0.69
N ARG A 726 -12.53 28.56 -1.05
CA ARG A 726 -11.43 29.53 -1.08
C ARG A 726 -11.21 30.06 0.34
N ILE A 727 -10.07 29.74 0.93
CA ILE A 727 -9.69 30.17 2.29
C ILE A 727 -8.64 31.27 2.18
N SER A 728 -8.87 32.38 2.88
CA SER A 728 -7.90 33.48 3.04
C SER A 728 -7.51 33.63 4.50
N VAL A 729 -6.21 33.73 4.77
CA VAL A 729 -5.63 34.02 6.09
C VAL A 729 -4.90 35.34 5.99
N GLU A 730 -5.37 36.37 6.69
CA GLU A 730 -4.89 37.74 6.59
C GLU A 730 -4.47 38.26 7.96
N GLY A 731 -3.27 38.84 8.05
CA GLY A 731 -2.75 39.40 9.30
C GLY A 731 -3.53 40.65 9.72
N ARG A 732 -3.90 40.75 11.00
CA ARG A 732 -4.44 42.00 11.54
C ARG A 732 -3.29 42.98 11.79
N LEU A 733 -3.41 44.18 11.22
CA LEU A 733 -2.64 45.32 11.72
C LEU A 733 -3.03 45.53 13.19
N PRO A 734 -2.09 45.83 14.10
CA PRO A 734 -2.43 46.19 15.46
C PRO A 734 -3.40 47.37 15.40
N GLU A 735 -4.56 47.24 16.07
CA GLU A 735 -5.46 48.38 16.27
C GLU A 735 -4.62 49.48 16.93
N THR A 736 -4.32 50.53 16.17
CA THR A 736 -3.76 51.75 16.73
C THR A 736 -4.79 52.24 17.72
N GLY A 737 -4.52 51.99 19.01
CA GLY A 737 -5.39 52.39 20.11
C GLY A 737 -5.78 53.85 19.91
N GLY A 738 -7.07 54.08 19.74
CA GLY A 738 -7.63 55.42 19.81
C GLY A 738 -7.22 56.00 21.15
N SER A 739 -6.35 57.00 21.12
CA SER A 739 -6.17 57.92 22.21
C SER A 739 -7.52 58.62 22.42
N ASP A 740 -8.28 58.11 23.37
CA ASP A 740 -9.44 58.79 23.93
C ASP A 740 -8.91 59.98 24.76
N GLU A 741 -8.51 61.06 24.09
CA GLU A 741 -8.32 62.37 24.72
C GLU A 741 -9.69 62.98 24.99
N ARG A 742 -10.33 62.52 26.07
CA ARG A 742 -11.29 63.30 26.86
C ARG A 742 -11.10 63.03 28.34
N ARG A 743 -10.16 63.74 28.96
CA ARG A 743 -10.41 64.66 30.09
C ARG A 743 -9.14 65.32 30.59
#